data_AF-A0A9P7WZ74-F1
#
_entry.id   AF-A0A9P7WZ74-F1
#
_cell.length_a   1.000
_cell.length_b   1.000
_cell.length_c   1.000
_cell.angle_alpha   90.00
_cell.angle_beta   90.00
_cell.angle_gamma   90.00
#
_symmetry.space_group_name_H-M   'P 1'
#
loop_
_entity.id
_entity.type
_entity.pdbx_description
1 polymer ?
#
loop_
_entity_poly.entity_id
_entity_poly.type
_entity_poly.pdbx_seq_one_letter_code
_entity_poly.pdbx_strand_id
1 'polypeptide(L)'
;MTTRTFKGFWSLCVLSIIFATVSAHIGRTSLTNSSIKVEQNVRSSNGRTDLVQWDGYSLFVHGQRIFLWSGEFHTWRLPVPELWLDVLQKIKALGMNAISVYVHWGLVNPAPGQFDFDHYRALEPLFKMAMQVGLWIVLRPGPYINAETTGGGIPHWVTSTVTSHLRTNGTSYRAAWEPYIEKVNAISAPWQITRGGPIIAVQMENEYVNRDDVGFPGKVEMMVQLKEAFLRGGIDVPLTINDAYMGKNYLNGSGAGDIYGFDSYPQNFDCEHPEKWNPVVTNYWNFHKDANPGQPLYIPEFQGGAFDAWGPGAPGYGACKQLTGPGFESVFDLNLWANNAKMINIYMIYGGTSWGHLPFPGVYTSYDYGAAISENRDISSQKYAELKRQGLFIRSTPSFYQTDVIGNSSRSGTADKAPVIIDNGDVFGTLLRNPKTETEFYVVRHMDSTSQANASFRLNITRPSGLRRSSSKTIQIPIVCPAIQLQGRQSKVIIANMNFERPVAASDDESSQIEREDQTVLGQPDASQSNRHDLPDLLYATASIFFSGWTRGRHVVVFYGDSGQEHEFAMKLQGMNGRLDTRHTSVRTESLGEEDLLAGYTILNVLPGMKGLLPLWESSEQVVIYADTEQTASLWAPVLEDGDNKADGKSFEYATLSSQESGPSTFPAFWSIGTNESIIVGGPHLVRSASYSTESRRLDLVGDLAMDQDTFLTVIALPKYTTSITWNGQFVETFAPSNLDGATSPGVIKIPLRQARSAASSLTSNAFKPPILDDWEYADSLPEISSTYDDSKWMTANNKTTHLPYPPLFGESVLYGCDYGFCEGIVIWRGHFYGAGSERSVRLVINGGEGFAASVYINDVLIRTTYGNSTNNKNIVSETDEVYVFPEWSVVPGRDNVVTIIQDNMGLDETHNKWQTDGSRSPRGIRGYKLSDGMFSHWKVQGKVGGYLGYRDKLRGIFNEGGLHAEREGWHLPASDLTAHELKALDQQQWMKRDPLEGLPSTSRFATQSDHALGLPHHRWMIDPHGRSGVGFFRTSFTLSMPAEHDVMMSVVFEDIGSTALPPYRALLFINGWMMGKRVGNLGPQTKFPVHKNILNHKGSNTIAVALWAMDSIVPIHTRIVLVTDTVYDSGFEAMLVGRASLR
;
A
#
# COMPACT_ATOMS: atom_id res chain seq x y z
N MET A 1 7.85 43.88 -24.28
CA MET A 1 8.29 45.13 -24.97
C MET A 1 9.18 45.88 -23.98
N THR A 2 10.30 46.52 -24.34
CA THR A 2 10.71 47.02 -25.67
C THR A 2 12.25 47.04 -25.79
N THR A 3 12.83 46.52 -26.89
CA THR A 3 14.09 46.96 -27.60
C THR A 3 15.39 47.26 -26.80
N ARG A 4 16.64 46.96 -27.23
CA ARG A 4 17.34 46.84 -28.54
C ARG A 4 18.82 46.41 -28.25
N THR A 5 19.74 45.92 -29.10
CA THR A 5 19.81 45.53 -30.54
C THR A 5 20.98 44.55 -30.78
N PHE A 6 20.85 43.60 -31.72
CA PHE A 6 21.87 42.99 -32.61
C PHE A 6 23.38 42.96 -32.27
N LYS A 7 24.01 41.78 -32.40
CA LYS A 7 24.76 41.35 -33.63
C LYS A 7 25.22 39.87 -33.55
N GLY A 8 25.58 39.25 -34.68
CA GLY A 8 26.23 37.92 -34.69
C GLY A 8 26.72 37.43 -36.07
N PHE A 9 27.74 36.55 -36.02
CA PHE A 9 28.20 35.55 -37.02
C PHE A 9 28.75 35.95 -38.41
N TRP A 10 29.35 34.93 -39.05
CA TRP A 10 29.99 34.81 -40.38
C TRP A 10 31.47 35.25 -40.52
N SER A 11 32.35 34.56 -41.29
CA SER A 11 32.38 33.15 -41.78
C SER A 11 33.73 32.81 -42.48
N LEU A 12 34.02 31.50 -42.64
CA LEU A 12 34.83 30.79 -43.67
C LEU A 12 35.96 31.50 -44.46
N CYS A 13 37.11 30.82 -44.59
CA CYS A 13 37.63 30.35 -45.91
C CYS A 13 38.78 29.32 -45.80
N VAL A 14 39.16 28.71 -46.94
CA VAL A 14 40.09 27.56 -47.09
C VAL A 14 41.19 27.87 -48.12
N LEU A 15 42.42 27.34 -47.98
CA LEU A 15 43.33 27.11 -49.14
C LEU A 15 44.48 26.10 -48.88
N SER A 16 44.65 25.14 -49.81
CA SER A 16 45.89 24.44 -50.27
C SER A 16 46.84 23.65 -49.33
N ILE A 17 47.76 22.78 -49.82
CA ILE A 17 47.75 21.60 -50.74
C ILE A 17 49.21 21.21 -51.14
N ILE A 18 49.55 19.89 -51.13
CA ILE A 18 50.76 19.25 -51.74
C ILE A 18 52.13 19.59 -51.06
N PHE A 19 53.17 18.75 -50.99
CA PHE A 19 53.49 17.36 -51.44
C PHE A 19 54.42 16.67 -50.37
N ALA A 20 55.14 15.54 -50.48
CA ALA A 20 55.49 14.55 -51.54
C ALA A 20 55.86 13.15 -50.92
N THR A 21 56.55 12.30 -51.69
CA THR A 21 56.96 10.88 -51.46
C THR A 21 58.52 10.74 -51.35
N VAL A 22 59.24 9.59 -51.22
CA VAL A 22 59.08 8.16 -51.62
C VAL A 22 59.95 7.21 -50.74
N SER A 23 59.51 5.95 -50.49
CA SER A 23 60.31 4.73 -50.12
C SER A 23 61.04 4.63 -48.74
N ALA A 24 61.29 3.45 -48.15
CA ALA A 24 60.92 2.06 -48.51
C ALA A 24 61.05 1.01 -47.36
N HIS A 25 60.36 -0.13 -47.56
CA HIS A 25 60.71 -1.52 -47.18
C HIS A 25 60.32 -2.16 -45.82
N ILE A 26 59.79 -3.40 -45.96
CA ILE A 26 59.73 -4.56 -45.04
C ILE A 26 58.67 -4.57 -43.90
N GLY A 27 57.96 -5.72 -43.82
CA GLY A 27 57.58 -6.31 -42.52
C GLY A 27 56.11 -6.25 -42.10
N ARG A 28 55.26 -7.17 -42.59
CA ARG A 28 54.04 -7.57 -41.86
C ARG A 28 54.40 -8.64 -40.82
N THR A 29 54.20 -8.34 -39.54
CA THR A 29 54.00 -9.34 -38.49
C THR A 29 52.74 -8.99 -37.72
N SER A 30 51.86 -9.97 -37.52
CA SER A 30 50.62 -9.80 -36.77
C SER A 30 50.91 -9.88 -35.28
N LEU A 31 50.56 -8.83 -34.53
CA LEU A 31 50.43 -8.91 -33.08
C LEU A 31 48.95 -9.06 -32.75
N THR A 32 48.60 -10.23 -32.22
CA THR A 32 47.26 -10.51 -31.72
C THR A 32 47.01 -9.70 -30.45
N ASN A 33 46.08 -8.75 -30.51
CA ASN A 33 45.49 -8.20 -29.29
C ASN A 33 44.71 -9.33 -28.59
N SER A 34 45.29 -9.90 -27.55
CA SER A 34 44.59 -10.76 -26.61
C SER A 34 43.55 -9.91 -25.87
N SER A 35 42.27 -10.09 -26.22
CA SER A 35 41.17 -9.50 -25.46
C SER A 35 41.15 -10.11 -24.06
N ILE A 36 41.53 -9.31 -23.06
CA ILE A 36 41.31 -9.65 -21.66
C ILE A 36 39.79 -9.74 -21.48
N LYS A 37 39.28 -10.97 -21.30
CA LYS A 37 37.93 -11.18 -20.78
C LYS A 37 37.94 -10.67 -19.34
N VAL A 38 37.26 -9.55 -19.10
CA VAL A 38 36.86 -9.18 -17.74
C VAL A 38 35.74 -10.13 -17.34
N GLU A 39 35.90 -10.83 -16.23
CA GLU A 39 34.90 -11.78 -15.73
C GLU A 39 33.66 -11.02 -15.24
N GLN A 40 32.49 -11.33 -15.78
CA GLN A 40 31.23 -10.66 -15.43
C GLN A 40 30.56 -11.22 -14.17
N ASN A 41 31.26 -12.05 -13.37
CA ASN A 41 30.72 -12.74 -12.20
C ASN A 41 30.94 -11.98 -10.86
N VAL A 42 31.45 -10.74 -10.89
CA VAL A 42 31.64 -9.94 -9.67
C VAL A 42 30.30 -9.41 -9.18
N ARG A 43 29.69 -10.13 -8.22
CA ARG A 43 28.57 -9.63 -7.43
C ARG A 43 29.03 -8.42 -6.62
N SER A 44 28.20 -7.37 -6.58
CA SER A 44 28.38 -6.22 -5.72
C SER A 44 27.84 -6.49 -4.31
N SER A 45 28.52 -5.94 -3.31
CA SER A 45 28.16 -6.00 -1.89
C SER A 45 28.29 -4.61 -1.28
N ASN A 46 27.61 -4.38 -0.16
CA ASN A 46 27.73 -3.17 0.65
C ASN A 46 28.99 -3.19 1.56
N GLY A 47 29.81 -4.24 1.48
CA GLY A 47 31.03 -4.44 2.27
C GLY A 47 30.79 -4.83 3.73
N ARG A 48 29.55 -5.16 4.10
CA ARG A 48 29.11 -5.49 5.48
C ARG A 48 28.42 -6.85 5.57
N THR A 49 27.81 -7.32 4.48
CA THR A 49 27.22 -8.66 4.36
C THR A 49 27.35 -9.20 2.94
N ASP A 50 27.44 -10.54 2.83
CA ASP A 50 27.32 -11.27 1.56
C ASP A 50 26.01 -12.07 1.45
N LEU A 51 25.13 -12.00 2.46
CA LEU A 51 23.79 -12.60 2.39
C LEU A 51 22.82 -11.79 1.54
N VAL A 52 23.07 -10.49 1.36
CA VAL A 52 22.36 -9.61 0.43
C VAL A 52 23.37 -8.93 -0.48
N GLN A 53 23.46 -9.41 -1.72
CA GLN A 53 24.34 -8.90 -2.77
C GLN A 53 23.49 -8.47 -3.97
N TRP A 54 24.09 -7.89 -5.01
CA TRP A 54 23.38 -7.53 -6.23
C TRP A 54 24.32 -7.46 -7.44
N ASP A 55 23.77 -7.31 -8.64
CA ASP A 55 24.52 -6.91 -9.84
C ASP A 55 23.67 -5.99 -10.73
N GLY A 56 24.10 -5.74 -11.98
CA GLY A 56 23.34 -4.96 -12.97
C GLY A 56 22.03 -5.60 -13.45
N TYR A 57 21.57 -6.69 -12.82
CA TYR A 57 20.29 -7.35 -13.11
C TYR A 57 19.39 -7.41 -11.88
N SER A 58 19.80 -8.08 -10.81
CA SER A 58 18.92 -8.45 -9.68
C SER A 58 19.63 -8.46 -8.33
N LEU A 59 18.85 -8.52 -7.25
CA LEU A 59 19.37 -8.88 -5.93
C LEU A 59 19.74 -10.36 -5.90
N PHE A 60 20.70 -10.69 -5.05
CA PHE A 60 20.96 -12.03 -4.55
C PHE A 60 20.65 -12.07 -3.06
N VAL A 61 19.88 -13.07 -2.62
CA VAL A 61 19.58 -13.37 -1.22
C VAL A 61 20.02 -14.80 -0.93
N HIS A 62 20.87 -15.02 0.08
CA HIS A 62 21.61 -16.29 0.28
C HIS A 62 22.24 -16.82 -1.02
N GLY A 63 22.79 -15.92 -1.84
CA GLY A 63 23.42 -16.27 -3.12
C GLY A 63 22.47 -16.68 -4.25
N GLN A 64 21.16 -16.77 -4.02
CA GLN A 64 20.12 -17.02 -5.03
C GLN A 64 19.60 -15.71 -5.61
N ARG A 65 19.41 -15.61 -6.93
CA ARG A 65 18.80 -14.41 -7.55
C ARG A 65 17.34 -14.29 -7.13
N ILE A 66 16.91 -13.08 -6.79
CA ILE A 66 15.49 -12.74 -6.65
C ILE A 66 15.10 -11.54 -7.51
N PHE A 67 13.91 -11.61 -8.09
CA PHE A 67 13.11 -10.42 -8.40
C PHE A 67 12.46 -9.97 -7.08
N LEU A 68 12.66 -8.72 -6.65
CA LEU A 68 11.95 -8.19 -5.48
C LEU A 68 10.58 -7.69 -5.93
N TRP A 69 9.52 -8.45 -5.64
CA TRP A 69 8.13 -8.11 -5.95
C TRP A 69 7.40 -7.85 -4.64
N SER A 70 7.22 -6.57 -4.33
CA SER A 70 6.83 -6.05 -3.03
C SER A 70 5.53 -5.23 -3.11
N GLY A 71 4.86 -5.09 -1.97
CA GLY A 71 3.79 -4.11 -1.78
C GLY A 71 3.93 -3.37 -0.46
N GLU A 72 3.55 -2.09 -0.43
CA GLU A 72 3.66 -1.25 0.76
C GLU A 72 2.52 -1.54 1.76
N PHE A 73 2.87 -1.70 3.04
CA PHE A 73 1.93 -1.99 4.12
C PHE A 73 2.24 -1.15 5.38
N HIS A 74 1.29 -0.29 5.78
CA HIS A 74 1.42 0.57 6.97
C HIS A 74 0.68 -0.05 8.16
N THR A 75 1.40 -0.67 9.09
CA THR A 75 0.82 -1.39 10.24
C THR A 75 -0.14 -0.56 11.07
N TRP A 76 0.16 0.71 11.33
CA TRP A 76 -0.72 1.58 12.12
C TRP A 76 -2.01 1.99 11.41
N ARG A 77 -2.12 1.86 10.07
CA ARG A 77 -3.40 2.04 9.36
C ARG A 77 -4.33 0.83 9.49
N LEU A 78 -3.88 -0.24 10.15
CA LEU A 78 -4.68 -1.38 10.61
C LEU A 78 -4.37 -1.61 12.11
N PRO A 79 -5.01 -0.89 13.05
CA PRO A 79 -4.68 -0.89 14.49
C PRO A 79 -5.07 -2.19 15.23
N VAL A 80 -5.05 -3.33 14.54
CA VAL A 80 -5.42 -4.67 15.00
C VAL A 80 -4.29 -5.63 14.57
N PRO A 81 -3.27 -5.85 15.42
CA PRO A 81 -2.08 -6.62 15.05
C PRO A 81 -2.37 -8.04 14.57
N GLU A 82 -3.43 -8.68 15.08
CA GLU A 82 -3.84 -10.02 14.65
C GLU A 82 -4.20 -10.03 13.15
N LEU A 83 -4.81 -8.97 12.64
CA LEU A 83 -5.22 -8.84 11.23
C LEU A 83 -4.07 -8.46 10.28
N TRP A 84 -2.87 -8.16 10.78
CA TRP A 84 -1.69 -8.01 9.91
C TRP A 84 -1.38 -9.31 9.19
N LEU A 85 -1.52 -10.45 9.87
CA LEU A 85 -1.32 -11.78 9.27
C LEU A 85 -2.29 -12.04 8.11
N ASP A 86 -3.52 -11.50 8.15
CA ASP A 86 -4.48 -11.60 7.05
C ASP A 86 -3.98 -10.85 5.80
N VAL A 87 -3.55 -9.60 5.97
CA VAL A 87 -3.01 -8.77 4.89
C VAL A 87 -1.73 -9.38 4.30
N LEU A 88 -0.81 -9.86 5.14
CA LEU A 88 0.42 -10.53 4.68
C LEU A 88 0.12 -11.82 3.90
N GLN A 89 -0.85 -12.63 4.32
CA GLN A 89 -1.26 -13.82 3.57
C GLN A 89 -1.88 -13.47 2.20
N LYS A 90 -2.64 -12.37 2.12
CA LYS A 90 -3.18 -11.85 0.85
C LYS A 90 -2.06 -11.37 -0.07
N ILE A 91 -1.10 -10.60 0.44
CA ILE A 91 0.12 -10.20 -0.30
C ILE A 91 0.88 -11.42 -0.83
N LYS A 92 1.15 -12.42 0.01
CA LYS A 92 1.79 -13.69 -0.40
C LYS A 92 1.00 -14.46 -1.47
N ALA A 93 -0.33 -14.40 -1.42
CA ALA A 93 -1.21 -15.06 -2.38
C ALA A 93 -1.28 -14.35 -3.76
N LEU A 94 -0.81 -13.11 -3.87
CA LEU A 94 -0.50 -12.46 -5.16
C LEU A 94 0.78 -13.02 -5.81
N GLY A 95 1.58 -13.81 -5.09
CA GLY A 95 2.91 -14.23 -5.53
C GLY A 95 4.03 -13.24 -5.19
N MET A 96 3.73 -12.16 -4.46
CA MET A 96 4.75 -11.27 -3.89
C MET A 96 5.65 -12.02 -2.89
N ASN A 97 6.89 -11.59 -2.81
CA ASN A 97 7.93 -12.19 -1.96
C ASN A 97 8.51 -11.21 -0.92
N ALA A 98 8.04 -9.96 -0.90
CA ALA A 98 8.43 -8.96 0.07
C ALA A 98 7.28 -8.00 0.43
N ILE A 99 7.49 -7.22 1.48
CA ILE A 99 6.74 -6.03 1.82
C ILE A 99 7.69 -4.85 2.02
N SER A 100 7.16 -3.65 1.80
CA SER A 100 7.78 -2.39 2.17
C SER A 100 6.98 -1.76 3.31
N VAL A 101 7.69 -1.23 4.31
CA VAL A 101 7.11 -0.86 5.61
C VAL A 101 7.75 0.42 6.14
N TYR A 102 7.06 1.56 6.02
CA TYR A 102 7.40 2.78 6.78
C TYR A 102 7.42 2.54 8.31
N VAL A 103 8.00 3.46 9.08
CA VAL A 103 7.76 3.58 10.54
C VAL A 103 7.37 5.02 10.88
N HIS A 104 6.19 5.20 11.46
CA HIS A 104 5.66 6.53 11.80
C HIS A 104 6.27 7.06 13.11
N TRP A 105 7.32 7.87 13.00
CA TRP A 105 8.05 8.47 14.14
C TRP A 105 7.10 9.11 15.18
N GLY A 106 6.12 9.92 14.74
CA GLY A 106 5.11 10.55 15.61
C GLY A 106 4.19 9.62 16.41
N LEU A 107 4.02 8.36 15.99
CA LEU A 107 3.26 7.36 16.75
C LEU A 107 4.13 6.66 17.81
N VAL A 108 5.37 6.30 17.45
CA VAL A 108 6.27 5.53 18.32
C VAL A 108 7.10 6.43 19.26
N ASN A 109 7.14 7.73 19.00
CA ASN A 109 7.82 8.73 19.83
C ASN A 109 6.90 9.96 20.07
N PRO A 110 5.73 9.76 20.71
CA PRO A 110 4.66 10.76 20.80
C PRO A 110 5.02 11.99 21.64
N ALA A 111 6.04 11.92 22.50
CA ALA A 111 6.53 13.04 23.30
C ALA A 111 8.06 12.97 23.48
N PRO A 112 8.74 14.07 23.87
CA PRO A 112 10.19 14.07 24.04
C PRO A 112 10.65 12.95 24.99
N GLY A 113 11.50 12.05 24.49
CA GLY A 113 12.04 10.90 25.24
C GLY A 113 11.05 9.76 25.58
N GLN A 114 9.75 9.90 25.26
CA GLN A 114 8.76 8.83 25.42
C GLN A 114 8.77 7.94 24.18
N PHE A 115 8.99 6.64 24.34
CA PHE A 115 9.02 5.66 23.24
C PHE A 115 8.05 4.52 23.49
N ASP A 116 7.28 4.18 22.46
CA ASP A 116 6.18 3.22 22.52
C ASP A 116 6.18 2.38 21.23
N PHE A 117 6.52 1.10 21.37
CA PHE A 117 6.54 0.12 20.28
C PHE A 117 5.65 -1.08 20.63
N ASP A 118 4.52 -0.82 21.31
CA ASP A 118 3.55 -1.83 21.75
C ASP A 118 2.32 -1.87 20.83
N HIS A 119 1.55 -2.96 20.89
CA HIS A 119 0.32 -3.18 20.10
C HIS A 119 0.53 -2.88 18.59
N TYR A 120 -0.24 -1.96 18.02
CA TYR A 120 -0.16 -1.63 16.59
C TYR A 120 1.08 -0.80 16.20
N ARG A 121 1.87 -0.37 17.18
CA ARG A 121 3.14 0.37 17.01
C ARG A 121 4.35 -0.57 17.02
N ALA A 122 4.14 -1.86 17.26
CA ALA A 122 5.17 -2.87 17.39
C ALA A 122 5.74 -3.34 16.04
N LEU A 123 7.07 -3.48 15.98
CA LEU A 123 7.79 -3.96 14.80
C LEU A 123 8.09 -5.47 14.86
N GLU A 124 8.50 -5.99 16.02
CA GLU A 124 8.85 -7.41 16.17
C GLU A 124 7.70 -8.40 15.85
N PRO A 125 6.43 -8.15 16.22
CA PRO A 125 5.32 -9.02 15.82
C PRO A 125 5.16 -9.08 14.29
N LEU A 126 5.32 -7.96 13.59
CA LEU A 126 5.30 -7.92 12.13
C LEU A 126 6.45 -8.75 11.54
N PHE A 127 7.66 -8.62 12.09
CA PHE A 127 8.83 -9.38 11.63
C PHE A 127 8.65 -10.90 11.81
N LYS A 128 8.04 -11.32 12.92
CA LYS A 128 7.63 -12.72 13.15
C LYS A 128 6.57 -13.20 12.15
N MET A 129 5.56 -12.38 11.85
CA MET A 129 4.53 -12.73 10.86
C MET A 129 5.08 -12.79 9.43
N ALA A 130 6.02 -11.91 9.07
CA ALA A 130 6.71 -11.94 7.79
C ALA A 130 7.57 -13.21 7.62
N MET A 131 8.28 -13.64 8.67
CA MET A 131 8.96 -14.94 8.69
C MET A 131 7.99 -16.12 8.55
N GLN A 132 6.83 -16.07 9.24
CA GLN A 132 5.78 -17.09 9.18
C GLN A 132 5.14 -17.22 7.79
N VAL A 133 4.97 -16.12 7.06
CA VAL A 133 4.35 -16.11 5.71
C VAL A 133 5.40 -16.27 4.60
N GLY A 134 6.68 -16.07 4.90
CA GLY A 134 7.77 -16.12 3.95
C GLY A 134 7.82 -14.88 3.05
N LEU A 135 7.85 -13.70 3.66
CA LEU A 135 7.99 -12.39 3.01
C LEU A 135 9.22 -11.67 3.57
N TRP A 136 10.05 -11.15 2.67
CA TRP A 136 11.16 -10.25 3.05
C TRP A 136 10.65 -8.84 3.38
N ILE A 137 11.47 -8.04 4.05
CA ILE A 137 11.13 -6.66 4.43
C ILE A 137 12.17 -5.68 3.91
N VAL A 138 11.68 -4.63 3.24
CA VAL A 138 12.38 -3.34 3.11
C VAL A 138 11.80 -2.40 4.16
N LEU A 139 12.59 -2.05 5.18
CA LEU A 139 12.13 -1.18 6.28
C LEU A 139 12.42 0.28 5.92
N ARG A 140 11.45 1.18 6.06
CA ARG A 140 11.56 2.60 5.69
C ARG A 140 11.32 3.52 6.92
N PRO A 141 12.23 3.56 7.91
CA PRO A 141 11.94 4.23 9.19
C PRO A 141 12.08 5.77 9.17
N GLY A 142 12.23 6.40 8.00
CA GLY A 142 12.27 7.85 7.87
C GLY A 142 13.63 8.46 8.23
N PRO A 143 13.71 9.55 9.03
CA PRO A 143 12.70 9.99 10.01
C PRO A 143 11.48 10.72 9.45
N TYR A 144 11.57 11.29 8.25
CA TYR A 144 10.42 11.78 7.49
C TYR A 144 9.89 10.67 6.57
N ILE A 145 8.58 10.51 6.45
CA ILE A 145 7.96 9.46 5.61
C ILE A 145 6.90 9.96 4.63
N ASN A 146 6.44 11.21 4.71
CA ASN A 146 5.26 11.68 3.96
C ASN A 146 4.01 10.83 4.30
N ALA A 147 3.72 9.84 3.46
CA ALA A 147 2.68 8.83 3.62
C ALA A 147 1.25 9.38 3.78
N GLU A 148 1.03 10.65 3.48
CA GLU A 148 -0.22 11.38 3.69
C GLU A 148 -0.65 11.32 5.16
N THR A 149 0.33 11.50 6.04
CA THR A 149 0.18 11.48 7.50
C THR A 149 0.50 12.84 8.08
N THR A 150 -0.09 13.17 9.22
CA THR A 150 0.12 14.47 9.87
C THR A 150 1.60 14.74 10.17
N GLY A 151 2.11 15.90 9.74
CA GLY A 151 3.54 16.23 9.84
C GLY A 151 4.44 15.45 8.88
N GLY A 152 3.90 14.67 7.95
CA GLY A 152 4.62 13.67 7.14
C GLY A 152 5.32 12.61 8.01
N GLY A 153 4.69 12.26 9.14
CA GLY A 153 5.17 11.31 10.14
C GLY A 153 6.02 11.92 11.26
N ILE A 154 6.46 13.18 11.16
CA ILE A 154 7.24 13.85 12.22
C ILE A 154 6.35 14.10 13.46
N PRO A 155 6.80 13.79 14.70
CA PRO A 155 6.02 14.04 15.91
C PRO A 155 5.70 15.51 16.10
N HIS A 156 4.49 15.81 16.59
CA HIS A 156 4.00 17.18 16.74
C HIS A 156 4.75 18.02 17.79
N TRP A 157 5.44 17.36 18.74
CA TRP A 157 6.36 18.07 19.64
C TRP A 157 7.63 18.53 18.93
N VAL A 158 8.07 17.86 17.86
CA VAL A 158 9.28 18.22 17.10
C VAL A 158 9.03 19.50 16.30
N THR A 159 7.88 19.60 15.63
CA THR A 159 7.53 20.79 14.81
C THR A 159 7.44 22.08 15.63
N SER A 160 7.13 21.96 16.93
CA SER A 160 6.94 23.07 17.88
C SER A 160 8.11 23.35 18.84
N THR A 161 9.00 22.38 19.12
CA THR A 161 10.11 22.58 20.07
C THR A 161 11.51 22.65 19.44
N VAL A 162 11.70 22.14 18.22
CA VAL A 162 12.99 22.21 17.51
C VAL A 162 13.25 23.65 17.03
N THR A 163 14.45 24.17 17.21
CA THR A 163 14.81 25.56 16.81
C THR A 163 15.51 25.65 15.46
N SER A 164 16.03 24.53 14.96
CA SER A 164 16.53 24.36 13.60
C SER A 164 15.37 24.17 12.60
N HIS A 165 15.66 24.27 11.31
CA HIS A 165 14.74 23.79 10.26
C HIS A 165 14.68 22.27 10.25
N LEU A 166 13.51 21.71 9.97
CA LEU A 166 13.33 20.27 9.81
C LEU A 166 14.00 19.78 8.52
N ARG A 167 14.33 18.49 8.44
CA ARG A 167 15.00 17.86 7.30
C ARG A 167 16.28 18.61 6.86
N THR A 168 17.11 19.00 7.83
CA THR A 168 18.45 19.61 7.66
C THR A 168 19.46 19.02 8.66
N ASN A 169 20.75 19.36 8.55
CA ASN A 169 21.79 18.96 9.52
C ASN A 169 21.73 19.68 10.88
N GLY A 170 20.70 20.50 11.13
CA GLY A 170 20.60 21.36 12.31
C GLY A 170 20.58 20.58 13.62
N THR A 171 21.45 20.97 14.57
CA THR A 171 21.73 20.21 15.80
C THR A 171 20.49 19.87 16.63
N SER A 172 19.50 20.76 16.69
CA SER A 172 18.28 20.51 17.47
C SER A 172 17.31 19.55 16.77
N TYR A 173 17.34 19.47 15.42
CA TYR A 173 16.58 18.47 14.68
C TYR A 173 17.24 17.08 14.81
N ARG A 174 18.57 17.02 14.69
CA ARG A 174 19.35 15.79 14.97
C ARG A 174 19.07 15.25 16.39
N ALA A 175 19.13 16.10 17.40
CA ALA A 175 18.85 15.72 18.78
C ALA A 175 17.42 15.19 19.01
N ALA A 176 16.48 15.49 18.10
CA ALA A 176 15.13 14.91 18.13
C ALA A 176 15.06 13.54 17.42
N TRP A 177 15.60 13.40 16.20
CA TRP A 177 15.44 12.15 15.43
C TRP A 177 16.45 11.05 15.79
N GLU A 178 17.65 11.38 16.27
CA GLU A 178 18.70 10.40 16.51
C GLU A 178 18.31 9.35 17.58
N PRO A 179 17.73 9.72 18.74
CA PRO A 179 17.25 8.73 19.72
C PRO A 179 16.09 7.85 19.20
N TYR A 180 15.30 8.33 18.25
CA TYR A 180 14.26 7.53 17.60
C TYR A 180 14.85 6.48 16.66
N ILE A 181 15.81 6.87 15.81
CA ILE A 181 16.51 5.93 14.93
C ILE A 181 17.31 4.91 15.75
N GLU A 182 17.92 5.30 16.87
CA GLU A 182 18.56 4.36 17.82
C GLU A 182 17.57 3.32 18.37
N LYS A 183 16.33 3.70 18.68
CA LYS A 183 15.28 2.77 19.13
C LYS A 183 14.80 1.83 18.04
N VAL A 184 14.56 2.34 16.83
CA VAL A 184 14.22 1.48 15.68
C VAL A 184 15.35 0.50 15.40
N ASN A 185 16.60 0.96 15.41
CA ASN A 185 17.76 0.09 15.17
C ASN A 185 17.91 -0.98 16.26
N ALA A 186 17.70 -0.66 17.54
CA ALA A 186 17.74 -1.64 18.61
C ALA A 186 16.69 -2.77 18.45
N ILE A 187 15.52 -2.47 17.88
CA ILE A 187 14.46 -3.45 17.60
C ILE A 187 14.72 -4.18 16.28
N SER A 188 15.13 -3.49 15.22
CA SER A 188 15.24 -4.04 13.87
C SER A 188 16.57 -4.74 13.60
N ALA A 189 17.66 -4.37 14.26
CA ALA A 189 18.97 -4.95 13.99
C ALA A 189 19.04 -6.48 14.20
N PRO A 190 18.39 -7.08 15.23
CA PRO A 190 18.27 -8.54 15.38
C PRO A 190 17.44 -9.23 14.29
N TRP A 191 16.55 -8.51 13.60
CA TRP A 191 15.62 -9.07 12.60
C TRP A 191 16.10 -8.90 11.15
N GLN A 192 17.38 -8.56 10.95
CA GLN A 192 18.05 -8.67 9.66
C GLN A 192 18.34 -10.12 9.30
N ILE A 193 18.43 -10.39 7.99
CA ILE A 193 18.79 -11.70 7.45
C ILE A 193 20.18 -12.19 7.91
N THR A 194 21.11 -11.27 8.21
CA THR A 194 22.40 -11.54 8.87
C THR A 194 22.29 -12.15 10.27
N ARG A 195 21.08 -12.17 10.84
CA ARG A 195 20.74 -12.71 12.16
C ARG A 195 19.48 -13.62 12.10
N GLY A 196 19.11 -14.09 10.90
CA GLY A 196 18.00 -15.03 10.68
C GLY A 196 16.61 -14.41 10.56
N GLY A 197 16.48 -13.08 10.49
CA GLY A 197 15.21 -12.38 10.29
C GLY A 197 14.89 -11.99 8.83
N PRO A 198 13.74 -11.34 8.58
CA PRO A 198 13.25 -11.08 7.23
C PRO A 198 13.74 -9.75 6.61
N ILE A 199 14.43 -8.88 7.36
CA ILE A 199 14.85 -7.56 6.85
C ILE A 199 16.07 -7.75 5.93
N ILE A 200 15.93 -7.33 4.66
CA ILE A 200 16.96 -7.43 3.62
C ILE A 200 17.48 -6.08 3.13
N ALA A 201 16.80 -4.97 3.46
CA ALA A 201 17.24 -3.60 3.17
C ALA A 201 16.58 -2.60 4.13
N VAL A 202 17.21 -1.43 4.31
CA VAL A 202 16.65 -0.32 5.10
C VAL A 202 16.78 0.99 4.32
N GLN A 203 15.69 1.73 4.12
CA GLN A 203 15.71 3.02 3.44
C GLN A 203 16.10 4.15 4.39
N MET A 204 16.87 5.11 3.88
CA MET A 204 17.21 6.34 4.57
C MET A 204 16.35 7.50 4.06
N GLU A 205 15.62 8.18 4.96
CA GLU A 205 14.76 9.33 4.62
C GLU A 205 13.66 8.95 3.57
N ASN A 206 13.00 9.95 2.97
CA ASN A 206 11.98 9.74 1.95
C ASN A 206 11.96 10.84 0.87
N GLU A 207 12.04 10.47 -0.41
CA GLU A 207 11.99 11.40 -1.56
C GLU A 207 13.05 12.53 -1.52
N TYR A 208 14.14 12.35 -0.77
CA TYR A 208 14.95 13.48 -0.30
C TYR A 208 15.91 14.02 -1.36
N VAL A 209 16.02 15.35 -1.45
CA VAL A 209 16.87 16.02 -2.45
C VAL A 209 18.29 16.30 -1.92
N ASN A 210 19.30 16.12 -2.77
CA ASN A 210 20.72 16.32 -2.42
C ASN A 210 21.22 17.77 -2.59
N ARG A 211 20.29 18.71 -2.71
CA ARG A 211 20.57 20.13 -2.89
C ARG A 211 19.91 20.97 -1.80
N ASP A 212 20.71 21.82 -1.18
CA ASP A 212 20.29 22.88 -0.27
C ASP A 212 19.41 23.93 -0.96
N ASP A 213 18.37 24.37 -0.24
CA ASP A 213 17.52 25.49 -0.62
C ASP A 213 17.91 26.76 0.15
N VAL A 214 17.45 27.92 -0.32
CA VAL A 214 17.73 29.20 0.35
C VAL A 214 17.06 29.20 1.73
N GLY A 215 17.88 29.17 2.79
CA GLY A 215 17.44 29.05 4.18
C GLY A 215 17.52 27.63 4.76
N PHE A 216 17.63 26.60 3.92
CA PHE A 216 17.58 25.19 4.32
C PHE A 216 18.88 24.45 3.90
N PRO A 217 20.00 24.71 4.60
CA PRO A 217 21.31 24.16 4.26
C PRO A 217 21.54 22.75 4.83
N GLY A 218 22.60 22.11 4.36
CA GLY A 218 23.18 20.92 4.98
C GLY A 218 22.41 19.62 4.76
N LYS A 219 21.71 19.48 3.62
CA LYS A 219 20.91 18.26 3.36
C LYS A 219 21.79 17.03 3.21
N VAL A 220 22.95 17.17 2.56
CA VAL A 220 23.92 16.07 2.39
C VAL A 220 24.49 15.62 3.74
N GLU A 221 24.82 16.56 4.62
CA GLU A 221 25.30 16.29 5.97
C GLU A 221 24.24 15.59 6.84
N MET A 222 22.95 15.89 6.67
CA MET A 222 21.88 15.14 7.33
C MET A 222 21.89 13.66 6.90
N MET A 223 22.01 13.38 5.59
CA MET A 223 22.07 11.99 5.11
C MET A 223 23.33 11.26 5.59
N VAL A 224 24.47 11.95 5.74
CA VAL A 224 25.67 11.37 6.37
C VAL A 224 25.38 11.01 7.84
N GLN A 225 24.81 11.93 8.62
CA GLN A 225 24.47 11.68 10.03
C GLN A 225 23.48 10.51 10.19
N LEU A 226 22.48 10.43 9.32
CA LEU A 226 21.45 9.38 9.31
C LEU A 226 22.05 8.02 8.89
N LYS A 227 22.89 8.00 7.84
CA LYS A 227 23.65 6.81 7.43
C LYS A 227 24.54 6.30 8.56
N GLU A 228 25.29 7.17 9.22
CA GLU A 228 26.07 6.79 10.40
C GLU A 228 25.19 6.24 11.53
N ALA A 229 24.01 6.82 11.79
CA ALA A 229 23.12 6.33 12.85
C ALA A 229 22.62 4.89 12.59
N PHE A 230 22.27 4.55 11.34
CA PHE A 230 21.95 3.17 10.95
C PHE A 230 23.14 2.22 11.11
N LEU A 231 24.31 2.58 10.59
CA LEU A 231 25.51 1.74 10.66
C LEU A 231 25.98 1.52 12.11
N ARG A 232 26.01 2.57 12.94
CA ARG A 232 26.31 2.48 14.38
C ARG A 232 25.26 1.67 15.15
N GLY A 233 24.01 1.66 14.66
CA GLY A 233 22.91 0.85 15.18
C GLY A 233 22.95 -0.63 14.79
N GLY A 234 23.96 -1.09 14.04
CA GLY A 234 24.10 -2.49 13.62
C GLY A 234 23.20 -2.87 12.43
N ILE A 235 22.86 -1.91 11.57
CA ILE A 235 22.23 -2.16 10.27
C ILE A 235 23.32 -2.50 9.24
N ASP A 236 23.46 -3.80 8.97
CA ASP A 236 24.50 -4.39 8.13
C ASP A 236 23.98 -4.75 6.72
N VAL A 237 22.66 -4.75 6.51
CA VAL A 237 22.04 -4.90 5.17
C VAL A 237 22.22 -3.63 4.31
N PRO A 238 21.96 -3.69 2.98
CA PRO A 238 22.03 -2.52 2.11
C PRO A 238 21.09 -1.39 2.53
N LEU A 239 21.61 -0.17 2.50
CA LEU A 239 20.87 1.06 2.73
C LEU A 239 20.33 1.59 1.39
N THR A 240 19.02 1.80 1.29
CA THR A 240 18.36 2.23 0.05
C THR A 240 18.01 3.73 0.05
N ILE A 241 17.85 4.28 -1.15
CA ILE A 241 17.34 5.63 -1.43
C ILE A 241 16.10 5.50 -2.31
N ASN A 242 15.07 6.31 -2.05
CA ASN A 242 14.05 6.66 -3.02
C ASN A 242 14.17 8.14 -3.43
N ASP A 243 14.48 8.37 -4.70
CA ASP A 243 14.40 9.70 -5.31
C ASP A 243 12.98 9.90 -5.87
N ALA A 244 12.35 11.05 -5.58
CA ALA A 244 10.97 11.40 -5.97
C ALA A 244 10.67 11.32 -7.48
N TYR A 245 11.74 11.23 -8.28
CA TYR A 245 11.72 11.04 -9.72
C TYR A 245 13.12 10.61 -10.19
N MET A 246 13.33 10.55 -11.50
CA MET A 246 14.64 10.35 -12.13
C MET A 246 15.61 11.56 -11.93
N GLY A 247 15.87 11.95 -10.67
CA GLY A 247 16.62 13.15 -10.29
C GLY A 247 18.13 12.93 -10.07
N LYS A 248 18.55 11.69 -9.77
CA LYS A 248 19.91 11.31 -9.32
C LYS A 248 20.30 11.88 -7.95
N ASN A 249 19.31 12.19 -7.10
CA ASN A 249 19.54 12.56 -5.70
C ASN A 249 20.18 11.38 -4.95
N TYR A 250 21.26 11.63 -4.21
CA TYR A 250 21.99 10.61 -3.43
C TYR A 250 22.46 9.36 -4.21
N LEU A 251 22.53 9.45 -5.54
CA LEU A 251 23.13 8.44 -6.42
C LEU A 251 24.63 8.22 -6.15
N ASN A 252 25.31 9.27 -5.68
CA ASN A 252 26.71 9.26 -5.25
C ASN A 252 26.96 10.41 -4.26
N GLY A 253 28.18 10.47 -3.71
CA GLY A 253 28.56 11.39 -2.64
C GLY A 253 28.50 10.74 -1.25
N SER A 254 28.81 11.52 -0.21
CA SER A 254 28.92 11.02 1.17
C SER A 254 27.59 10.52 1.75
N GLY A 255 26.48 11.20 1.45
CA GLY A 255 25.13 10.83 1.87
C GLY A 255 24.44 9.75 1.03
N ALA A 256 25.15 9.09 0.08
CA ALA A 256 24.56 8.08 -0.79
C ALA A 256 24.22 6.77 -0.04
N GLY A 257 23.16 6.08 -0.47
CA GLY A 257 22.89 4.69 -0.08
C GLY A 257 23.85 3.68 -0.74
N ASP A 258 23.63 2.40 -0.48
CA ASP A 258 24.30 1.30 -1.18
C ASP A 258 23.57 0.94 -2.49
N ILE A 259 22.24 1.13 -2.55
CA ILE A 259 21.38 0.94 -3.75
C ILE A 259 20.51 2.19 -3.97
N TYR A 260 20.54 2.74 -5.19
CA TYR A 260 19.70 3.87 -5.61
C TYR A 260 18.43 3.35 -6.32
N GLY A 261 17.26 3.78 -5.84
CA GLY A 261 15.97 3.64 -6.53
C GLY A 261 15.31 5.00 -6.75
N PHE A 262 14.27 5.02 -7.57
CA PHE A 262 13.44 6.21 -7.78
C PHE A 262 11.97 5.86 -8.00
N ASP A 263 11.10 6.77 -7.58
CA ASP A 263 9.66 6.55 -7.54
C ASP A 263 8.98 7.00 -8.83
N SER A 264 7.77 6.50 -9.08
CA SER A 264 6.98 6.95 -10.23
C SER A 264 5.47 6.76 -10.07
N TYR A 265 4.77 7.89 -10.16
CA TYR A 265 3.31 7.99 -10.23
C TYR A 265 2.87 8.49 -11.61
N PRO A 266 2.90 7.64 -12.66
CA PRO A 266 2.76 8.08 -14.06
C PRO A 266 1.40 8.69 -14.41
N GLN A 267 0.32 8.39 -13.67
CA GLN A 267 -0.97 9.06 -13.85
C GLN A 267 -1.11 10.33 -13.01
N ASN A 268 -0.17 10.62 -12.10
CA ASN A 268 -0.40 11.50 -10.95
C ASN A 268 -1.64 11.01 -10.17
N PHE A 269 -2.43 11.93 -9.61
CA PHE A 269 -3.54 11.61 -8.70
C PHE A 269 -4.90 12.19 -9.20
N ASP A 270 -5.09 12.33 -10.52
CA ASP A 270 -6.35 12.82 -11.16
C ASP A 270 -7.42 11.72 -11.19
N CYS A 271 -8.00 11.39 -10.02
CA CYS A 271 -9.12 10.45 -9.92
C CYS A 271 -10.47 11.05 -10.40
N GLU A 272 -10.54 12.34 -10.75
CA GLU A 272 -11.75 12.98 -11.32
C GLU A 272 -11.99 12.48 -12.76
N HIS A 273 -10.92 12.13 -13.47
CA HIS A 273 -10.95 11.66 -14.86
C HIS A 273 -10.29 10.28 -15.02
N PRO A 274 -10.78 9.21 -14.36
CA PRO A 274 -10.09 7.92 -14.30
C PRO A 274 -9.89 7.24 -15.67
N GLU A 275 -10.70 7.60 -16.66
CA GLU A 275 -10.58 7.14 -18.05
C GLU A 275 -9.60 7.95 -18.91
N LYS A 276 -8.93 8.97 -18.37
CA LYS A 276 -8.00 9.84 -19.10
C LYS A 276 -6.57 9.56 -18.66
N TRP A 277 -5.85 8.77 -19.46
CA TRP A 277 -4.48 8.38 -19.14
C TRP A 277 -3.42 9.30 -19.75
N ASN A 278 -2.34 9.51 -18.99
CA ASN A 278 -1.03 9.87 -19.53
C ASN A 278 -0.41 8.65 -20.24
N PRO A 279 0.40 8.84 -21.31
CA PRO A 279 1.21 7.77 -21.88
C PRO A 279 2.25 7.21 -20.89
N VAL A 280 2.69 5.96 -21.10
CA VAL A 280 3.76 5.35 -20.30
C VAL A 280 5.08 6.11 -20.43
N VAL A 281 5.85 6.14 -19.35
CA VAL A 281 7.23 6.64 -19.36
C VAL A 281 8.14 5.63 -20.11
N THR A 282 8.92 6.13 -21.06
CA THR A 282 9.65 5.30 -22.05
C THR A 282 11.17 5.25 -21.85
N ASN A 283 11.70 5.89 -20.80
CA ASN A 283 13.13 6.13 -20.63
C ASN A 283 13.73 5.61 -19.30
N TYR A 284 12.99 4.85 -18.47
CA TYR A 284 13.50 4.34 -17.19
C TYR A 284 14.80 3.55 -17.38
N TRP A 285 14.83 2.63 -18.36
CA TRP A 285 16.02 1.83 -18.66
C TRP A 285 17.23 2.69 -19.08
N ASN A 286 17.01 3.66 -19.97
CA ASN A 286 18.08 4.55 -20.44
C ASN A 286 18.63 5.39 -19.29
N PHE A 287 17.74 5.97 -18.47
CA PHE A 287 18.13 6.74 -17.28
C PHE A 287 18.93 5.89 -16.30
N HIS A 288 18.49 4.65 -16.05
CA HIS A 288 19.17 3.69 -15.19
C HIS A 288 20.56 3.33 -15.72
N LYS A 289 20.71 3.04 -17.03
CA LYS A 289 22.03 2.82 -17.65
C LYS A 289 22.96 4.02 -17.52
N ASP A 290 22.42 5.24 -17.54
CA ASP A 290 23.15 6.50 -17.35
C ASP A 290 23.34 6.87 -15.86
N ALA A 291 22.78 6.11 -14.91
CA ALA A 291 22.79 6.41 -13.47
C ALA A 291 23.56 5.36 -12.66
N ASN A 292 23.06 4.13 -12.64
CA ASN A 292 23.54 3.03 -11.80
C ASN A 292 23.52 1.65 -12.51
N PRO A 293 24.18 1.48 -13.67
CA PRO A 293 24.16 0.24 -14.46
C PRO A 293 24.79 -1.00 -13.79
N GLY A 294 25.38 -0.87 -12.60
CA GLY A 294 25.90 -1.97 -11.77
C GLY A 294 24.98 -2.38 -10.62
N GLN A 295 23.80 -1.77 -10.53
CA GLN A 295 22.72 -2.10 -9.59
C GLN A 295 21.50 -2.62 -10.38
N PRO A 296 20.55 -3.31 -9.75
CA PRO A 296 19.25 -3.57 -10.35
C PRO A 296 18.48 -2.26 -10.52
N LEU A 297 17.63 -2.16 -11.55
CA LEU A 297 16.64 -1.08 -11.62
C LEU A 297 15.59 -1.30 -10.53
N TYR A 298 15.62 -0.39 -9.54
CA TYR A 298 14.73 -0.35 -8.39
C TYR A 298 13.76 0.82 -8.46
N ILE A 299 12.47 0.49 -8.30
CA ILE A 299 11.36 1.42 -8.10
C ILE A 299 10.80 1.21 -6.66
N PRO A 300 11.19 2.06 -5.68
CA PRO A 300 10.76 1.94 -4.27
C PRO A 300 9.28 2.28 -4.06
N GLU A 301 8.70 3.16 -4.87
CA GLU A 301 7.26 3.38 -4.96
C GLU A 301 6.82 3.40 -6.42
N PHE A 302 6.01 2.42 -6.81
CA PHE A 302 5.22 2.47 -8.03
C PHE A 302 3.73 2.57 -7.73
N GLN A 303 3.00 3.24 -8.62
CA GLN A 303 1.59 3.58 -8.46
C GLN A 303 0.65 2.37 -8.35
N GLY A 304 0.40 1.93 -7.12
CA GLY A 304 -0.67 0.99 -6.77
C GLY A 304 -2.05 1.63 -6.59
N GLY A 305 -2.19 2.94 -6.80
CA GLY A 305 -3.42 3.68 -6.53
C GLY A 305 -3.25 5.20 -6.55
N ALA A 306 -4.03 5.90 -5.74
CA ALA A 306 -3.90 7.34 -5.49
C ALA A 306 -4.56 7.72 -4.15
N PHE A 307 -4.02 8.73 -3.47
CA PHE A 307 -4.72 9.41 -2.39
C PHE A 307 -5.91 10.22 -2.95
N ASP A 308 -6.90 10.51 -2.13
CA ASP A 308 -8.05 11.35 -2.49
C ASP A 308 -8.31 12.42 -1.42
N ALA A 309 -8.77 13.58 -1.86
CA ALA A 309 -8.80 14.81 -1.06
C ALA A 309 -10.19 15.15 -0.52
N TRP A 310 -10.25 16.08 0.43
CA TRP A 310 -11.53 16.70 0.83
C TRP A 310 -12.11 17.51 -0.33
N GLY A 311 -13.44 17.52 -0.48
CA GLY A 311 -14.12 18.41 -1.43
C GLY A 311 -15.45 17.88 -1.95
N PRO A 312 -16.41 18.75 -2.32
CA PRO A 312 -17.75 18.32 -2.73
C PRO A 312 -17.78 17.68 -4.12
N GLY A 313 -16.71 17.85 -4.90
CA GLY A 313 -16.45 17.11 -6.13
C GLY A 313 -15.28 16.15 -6.01
N ALA A 314 -14.90 15.73 -4.79
CA ALA A 314 -13.87 14.72 -4.61
C ALA A 314 -14.41 13.36 -5.11
N PRO A 315 -13.69 12.67 -6.00
CA PRO A 315 -14.23 11.52 -6.75
C PRO A 315 -14.32 10.21 -5.94
N GLY A 316 -13.64 10.11 -4.80
CA GLY A 316 -13.62 8.90 -3.97
C GLY A 316 -12.66 7.82 -4.47
N TYR A 317 -12.16 6.99 -3.55
CA TYR A 317 -11.24 5.89 -3.89
C TYR A 317 -11.79 4.87 -4.90
N GLY A 318 -13.11 4.78 -5.08
CA GLY A 318 -13.71 3.97 -6.15
C GLY A 318 -13.27 4.42 -7.55
N ALA A 319 -13.11 5.73 -7.78
CA ALA A 319 -12.58 6.25 -9.03
C ALA A 319 -11.05 6.08 -9.13
N CYS A 320 -10.32 6.24 -8.03
CA CYS A 320 -8.87 5.94 -7.99
C CYS A 320 -8.58 4.46 -8.31
N LYS A 321 -9.44 3.54 -7.85
CA LYS A 321 -9.42 2.10 -8.17
C LYS A 321 -9.73 1.81 -9.65
N GLN A 322 -10.47 2.69 -10.34
CA GLN A 322 -10.67 2.63 -11.79
C GLN A 322 -9.47 3.18 -12.56
N LEU A 323 -8.94 4.36 -12.18
CA LEU A 323 -7.75 4.99 -12.79
C LEU A 323 -6.57 4.02 -12.84
N THR A 324 -6.38 3.26 -11.76
CA THR A 324 -5.30 2.30 -11.54
C THR A 324 -5.81 0.85 -11.55
N GLY A 325 -6.86 0.55 -12.33
CA GLY A 325 -7.44 -0.79 -12.45
C GLY A 325 -6.58 -1.80 -13.24
N PRO A 326 -7.09 -3.01 -13.53
CA PRO A 326 -6.30 -4.08 -14.15
C PRO A 326 -5.72 -3.75 -15.54
N GLY A 327 -6.36 -2.84 -16.29
CA GLY A 327 -5.78 -2.32 -17.54
C GLY A 327 -4.54 -1.46 -17.29
N PHE A 328 -4.54 -0.64 -16.23
CA PHE A 328 -3.36 0.16 -15.85
C PHE A 328 -2.24 -0.79 -15.44
N GLU A 329 -2.50 -1.76 -14.58
CA GLU A 329 -1.51 -2.75 -14.12
C GLU A 329 -0.92 -3.51 -15.32
N SER A 330 -1.78 -4.03 -16.21
CA SER A 330 -1.36 -4.64 -17.47
C SER A 330 -0.43 -3.73 -18.29
N VAL A 331 -0.75 -2.45 -18.49
CA VAL A 331 0.05 -1.57 -19.38
C VAL A 331 1.28 -0.96 -18.71
N PHE A 332 1.22 -0.65 -17.42
CA PHE A 332 2.22 0.16 -16.71
C PHE A 332 3.22 -0.70 -15.93
N ASP A 333 2.79 -1.78 -15.27
CA ASP A 333 3.70 -2.70 -14.58
C ASP A 333 4.53 -3.48 -15.61
N LEU A 334 3.88 -3.98 -16.67
CA LEU A 334 4.60 -4.61 -17.78
C LEU A 334 5.50 -3.60 -18.52
N ASN A 335 5.22 -2.28 -18.48
CA ASN A 335 6.17 -1.28 -18.97
C ASN A 335 7.39 -1.10 -18.04
N LEU A 336 7.29 -1.32 -16.72
CA LEU A 336 8.47 -1.46 -15.85
C LEU A 336 9.28 -2.71 -16.23
N TRP A 337 8.60 -3.83 -16.49
CA TRP A 337 9.24 -5.08 -16.93
C TRP A 337 9.98 -4.88 -18.25
N ALA A 338 9.36 -4.21 -19.23
CA ALA A 338 9.96 -3.83 -20.52
C ALA A 338 11.17 -2.88 -20.37
N ASN A 339 11.20 -2.06 -19.32
CA ASN A 339 12.36 -1.24 -18.94
C ASN A 339 13.37 -2.02 -18.07
N ASN A 340 13.19 -3.32 -17.91
CA ASN A 340 14.04 -4.24 -17.15
C ASN A 340 14.13 -3.97 -15.64
N ALA A 341 13.09 -3.39 -15.02
CA ALA A 341 12.99 -3.34 -13.56
C ALA A 341 13.02 -4.76 -12.96
N LYS A 342 13.67 -4.90 -11.79
CA LYS A 342 13.82 -6.17 -11.05
C LYS A 342 13.70 -6.02 -9.53
N MET A 343 13.61 -4.78 -9.03
CA MET A 343 13.05 -4.47 -7.72
C MET A 343 11.89 -3.50 -7.93
N ILE A 344 10.68 -3.89 -7.53
CA ILE A 344 9.47 -3.05 -7.65
C ILE A 344 8.64 -3.24 -6.37
N ASN A 345 8.18 -2.12 -5.82
CA ASN A 345 7.24 -2.09 -4.71
C ASN A 345 5.98 -1.30 -5.09
N ILE A 346 4.81 -1.91 -4.89
CA ILE A 346 3.51 -1.33 -5.23
C ILE A 346 2.97 -0.53 -4.04
N TYR A 347 2.94 0.80 -4.20
CA TYR A 347 2.46 1.76 -3.20
C TYR A 347 1.05 2.26 -3.57
N MET A 348 -0.03 1.93 -2.86
CA MET A 348 -0.18 0.94 -1.78
C MET A 348 -0.63 -0.42 -2.32
N ILE A 349 -0.29 -1.52 -1.65
CA ILE A 349 -0.97 -2.82 -1.87
C ILE A 349 -2.18 -3.00 -0.94
N TYR A 350 -2.06 -2.49 0.30
CA TYR A 350 -3.15 -2.27 1.25
C TYR A 350 -2.92 -0.94 1.97
N GLY A 351 -3.81 0.02 1.79
CA GLY A 351 -3.68 1.33 2.43
C GLY A 351 -4.26 1.39 3.86
N GLY A 352 -5.45 0.83 4.08
CA GLY A 352 -6.11 0.81 5.40
C GLY A 352 -6.80 2.12 5.78
N THR A 353 -6.89 2.42 7.08
CA THR A 353 -7.63 3.57 7.63
C THR A 353 -6.67 4.53 8.35
N SER A 354 -6.67 5.81 7.98
CA SER A 354 -6.04 6.90 8.74
C SER A 354 -6.97 7.35 9.88
N TRP A 355 -7.15 6.47 10.87
CA TRP A 355 -8.02 6.68 12.03
C TRP A 355 -7.49 7.77 12.97
N GLY A 356 -8.34 8.27 13.87
CA GLY A 356 -8.03 9.41 14.74
C GLY A 356 -7.66 10.67 13.95
N HIS A 357 -6.66 11.38 14.45
CA HIS A 357 -6.06 12.56 13.84
C HIS A 357 -4.74 12.24 13.12
N LEU A 358 -4.61 11.02 12.57
CA LEU A 358 -3.50 10.62 11.70
C LEU A 358 -3.43 11.32 10.32
N PRO A 359 -4.54 11.70 9.64
CA PRO A 359 -4.47 12.39 8.36
C PRO A 359 -3.70 13.72 8.43
N PHE A 360 -2.97 14.07 7.36
CA PHE A 360 -2.69 15.47 7.08
C PHE A 360 -3.90 16.13 6.40
N PRO A 361 -4.01 17.47 6.35
CA PRO A 361 -5.23 18.14 5.87
C PRO A 361 -5.64 17.85 4.42
N GLY A 362 -4.71 17.37 3.57
CA GLY A 362 -5.00 17.06 2.19
C GLY A 362 -5.81 15.78 1.96
N VAL A 363 -6.01 14.92 2.97
CA VAL A 363 -6.76 13.64 2.85
C VAL A 363 -7.74 13.42 4.02
N TYR A 364 -8.71 12.53 3.82
CA TYR A 364 -9.71 12.15 4.82
C TYR A 364 -9.36 10.86 5.58
N THR A 365 -10.30 10.31 6.39
CA THR A 365 -10.02 9.17 7.28
C THR A 365 -9.74 7.88 6.51
N SER A 366 -10.53 7.55 5.48
CA SER A 366 -10.22 6.40 4.62
C SER A 366 -8.88 6.60 3.90
N TYR A 367 -8.11 5.52 3.81
CA TYR A 367 -6.94 5.42 2.95
C TYR A 367 -7.01 4.10 2.16
N ASP A 368 -8.19 3.75 1.60
CA ASP A 368 -8.34 2.64 0.65
C ASP A 368 -7.36 2.77 -0.52
N TYR A 369 -7.00 4.01 -0.88
CA TYR A 369 -6.02 4.37 -1.91
C TYR A 369 -6.40 3.90 -3.32
N GLY A 370 -7.57 3.27 -3.49
CA GLY A 370 -7.87 2.47 -4.67
C GLY A 370 -6.98 1.22 -4.82
N ALA A 371 -6.33 0.78 -3.74
CA ALA A 371 -5.36 -0.34 -3.71
C ALA A 371 -6.02 -1.69 -4.04
N ALA A 372 -5.21 -2.68 -4.44
CA ALA A 372 -5.70 -4.00 -4.83
C ALA A 372 -6.39 -4.76 -3.68
N ILE A 373 -5.86 -4.64 -2.45
CA ILE A 373 -6.54 -5.03 -1.22
C ILE A 373 -7.27 -3.78 -0.68
N SER A 374 -8.60 -3.83 -0.61
CA SER A 374 -9.43 -2.70 -0.18
C SER A 374 -9.34 -2.46 1.34
N GLU A 375 -9.73 -1.27 1.83
CA GLU A 375 -9.62 -0.85 3.24
C GLU A 375 -10.20 -1.85 4.25
N ASN A 376 -11.34 -2.46 3.93
CA ASN A 376 -11.98 -3.52 4.73
C ASN A 376 -11.28 -4.90 4.67
N ARG A 377 -10.18 -4.99 3.91
CA ARG A 377 -9.39 -6.18 3.54
C ARG A 377 -10.00 -7.09 2.46
N ASP A 378 -11.00 -6.63 1.71
CA ASP A 378 -11.53 -7.37 0.54
C ASP A 378 -10.54 -7.38 -0.65
N ILE A 379 -10.49 -8.52 -1.34
CA ILE A 379 -9.64 -8.84 -2.50
C ILE A 379 -10.45 -9.22 -3.75
N SER A 380 -11.78 -9.04 -3.75
CA SER A 380 -12.68 -9.38 -4.87
C SER A 380 -12.41 -8.64 -6.19
N SER A 381 -11.53 -7.64 -6.18
CA SER A 381 -11.27 -6.78 -7.33
C SER A 381 -10.50 -7.49 -8.46
N GLN A 382 -10.89 -7.22 -9.71
CA GLN A 382 -10.13 -7.68 -10.89
C GLN A 382 -8.69 -7.13 -10.93
N LYS A 383 -8.45 -6.03 -10.21
CA LYS A 383 -7.13 -5.43 -9.94
C LYS A 383 -6.22 -6.42 -9.17
N TYR A 384 -6.70 -6.92 -8.04
CA TYR A 384 -6.02 -7.99 -7.28
C TYR A 384 -5.80 -9.25 -8.14
N ALA A 385 -6.76 -9.61 -9.00
CA ALA A 385 -6.61 -10.74 -9.92
C ALA A 385 -5.48 -10.53 -10.96
N GLU A 386 -5.26 -9.30 -11.44
CA GLU A 386 -4.17 -8.99 -12.39
C GLU A 386 -2.80 -9.03 -11.72
N LEU A 387 -2.63 -8.37 -10.56
CA LEU A 387 -1.37 -8.46 -9.80
C LEU A 387 -1.03 -9.90 -9.40
N LYS A 388 -2.03 -10.77 -9.18
CA LYS A 388 -1.81 -12.20 -8.95
C LYS A 388 -1.30 -12.93 -10.19
N ARG A 389 -1.84 -12.66 -11.38
CA ARG A 389 -1.31 -13.21 -12.64
C ARG A 389 0.15 -12.80 -12.83
N GLN A 390 0.45 -11.52 -12.62
CA GLN A 390 1.79 -10.96 -12.71
C GLN A 390 2.78 -11.56 -11.70
N GLY A 391 2.43 -11.60 -10.41
CA GLY A 391 3.31 -12.09 -9.35
C GLY A 391 3.57 -13.59 -9.44
N LEU A 392 2.59 -14.39 -9.84
CA LEU A 392 2.79 -15.83 -10.06
C LEU A 392 3.62 -16.12 -11.32
N PHE A 393 3.52 -15.31 -12.37
CA PHE A 393 4.46 -15.35 -13.49
C PHE A 393 5.90 -15.07 -13.02
N ILE A 394 6.14 -13.93 -12.33
CA ILE A 394 7.47 -13.56 -11.82
C ILE A 394 8.02 -14.71 -10.98
N ARG A 395 7.26 -15.16 -9.98
CA ARG A 395 7.67 -16.19 -9.03
C ARG A 395 8.06 -17.51 -9.71
N SER A 396 7.39 -17.87 -10.81
CA SER A 396 7.61 -19.14 -11.52
C SER A 396 8.50 -19.05 -12.76
N THR A 397 9.16 -17.91 -13.01
CA THR A 397 10.00 -17.72 -14.20
C THR A 397 11.38 -17.13 -13.85
N PRO A 398 12.29 -17.90 -13.20
CA PRO A 398 13.58 -17.36 -12.75
C PRO A 398 14.52 -16.92 -13.88
N SER A 399 14.40 -17.54 -15.06
CA SER A 399 15.01 -17.03 -16.30
C SER A 399 14.64 -15.58 -16.66
N PHE A 400 13.60 -14.98 -16.07
CA PHE A 400 13.34 -13.54 -16.20
C PHE A 400 14.25 -12.67 -15.32
N TYR A 401 14.84 -13.20 -14.23
CA TYR A 401 15.55 -12.41 -13.21
C TYR A 401 16.92 -11.88 -13.68
N GLN A 402 17.46 -12.44 -14.77
CA GLN A 402 18.66 -11.97 -15.45
C GLN A 402 18.37 -11.85 -16.95
N THR A 403 18.07 -10.64 -17.41
CA THR A 403 17.78 -10.37 -18.83
C THR A 403 18.46 -9.09 -19.31
N ASP A 404 19.01 -9.11 -20.52
CA ASP A 404 19.50 -7.95 -21.25
C ASP A 404 18.37 -7.32 -22.08
N VAL A 405 18.30 -5.98 -22.13
CA VAL A 405 17.44 -5.26 -23.08
C VAL A 405 18.11 -5.28 -24.46
N ILE A 406 17.58 -6.09 -25.37
CA ILE A 406 18.11 -6.27 -26.73
C ILE A 406 17.66 -5.13 -27.66
N GLY A 407 16.46 -4.60 -27.43
CA GLY A 407 15.93 -3.44 -28.15
C GLY A 407 14.42 -3.50 -28.35
N ASN A 408 13.90 -2.66 -29.25
CA ASN A 408 12.45 -2.50 -29.47
C ASN A 408 12.09 -2.34 -30.95
N SER A 409 10.78 -2.27 -31.22
CA SER A 409 10.20 -2.13 -32.56
C SER A 409 10.42 -0.73 -33.15
N SER A 410 10.91 -0.65 -34.40
CA SER A 410 11.16 0.62 -35.09
C SER A 410 9.87 1.34 -35.49
N ARG A 411 9.88 2.69 -35.41
CA ARG A 411 8.73 3.55 -35.71
C ARG A 411 8.56 3.90 -37.20
N SER A 412 9.52 3.57 -38.07
CA SER A 412 9.45 3.97 -39.49
C SER A 412 10.42 3.22 -40.41
N GLY A 413 9.91 2.67 -41.51
CA GLY A 413 10.64 2.44 -42.79
C GLY A 413 11.90 1.56 -42.77
N THR A 414 12.21 0.92 -41.64
CA THR A 414 13.49 0.24 -41.37
C THR A 414 13.28 -1.11 -40.66
N ALA A 415 12.08 -1.67 -40.77
CA ALA A 415 11.62 -2.86 -40.05
C ALA A 415 12.61 -4.04 -40.14
N ASP A 416 13.17 -4.28 -41.33
CA ASP A 416 14.16 -5.33 -41.65
C ASP A 416 15.45 -5.29 -40.80
N LYS A 417 15.66 -4.25 -39.98
CA LYS A 417 16.82 -4.06 -39.10
C LYS A 417 16.47 -3.78 -37.64
N ALA A 418 15.19 -3.80 -37.27
CA ALA A 418 14.77 -3.61 -35.87
C ALA A 418 15.05 -4.89 -35.05
N PRO A 419 15.49 -4.78 -33.78
CA PRO A 419 15.62 -5.95 -32.89
C PRO A 419 14.30 -6.67 -32.63
N VAL A 420 13.17 -5.97 -32.76
CA VAL A 420 11.81 -6.52 -32.72
C VAL A 420 11.11 -6.16 -34.02
N ILE A 421 10.67 -7.17 -34.78
CA ILE A 421 9.94 -6.98 -36.04
C ILE A 421 8.49 -7.41 -35.80
N ILE A 422 7.59 -6.43 -35.90
CA ILE A 422 6.13 -6.58 -35.80
C ILE A 422 5.53 -6.00 -37.09
N ASP A 423 4.51 -6.64 -37.64
CA ASP A 423 3.90 -6.25 -38.92
C ASP A 423 2.87 -5.10 -38.82
N ASN A 424 2.38 -4.81 -37.61
CA ASN A 424 1.44 -3.72 -37.31
C ASN A 424 2.14 -2.56 -36.57
N GLY A 425 2.13 -1.37 -37.16
CA GLY A 425 2.73 -0.16 -36.60
C GLY A 425 2.01 0.43 -35.37
N ASP A 426 0.76 0.03 -35.11
CA ASP A 426 0.00 0.43 -33.93
C ASP A 426 0.42 -0.36 -32.67
N VAL A 427 1.29 -1.37 -32.81
CA VAL A 427 1.83 -2.18 -31.71
C VAL A 427 3.31 -1.86 -31.49
N PHE A 428 3.70 -1.72 -30.23
CA PHE A 428 5.07 -1.52 -29.79
C PHE A 428 5.54 -2.72 -28.96
N GLY A 429 6.72 -3.26 -29.28
CA GLY A 429 7.33 -4.38 -28.57
C GLY A 429 8.76 -4.11 -28.12
N THR A 430 9.12 -4.58 -26.94
CA THR A 430 10.49 -4.59 -26.40
C THR A 430 10.94 -6.02 -26.13
N LEU A 431 12.13 -6.38 -26.61
CA LEU A 431 12.75 -7.69 -26.40
C LEU A 431 13.77 -7.64 -25.26
N LEU A 432 13.54 -8.48 -24.27
CA LEU A 432 14.45 -8.82 -23.19
C LEU A 432 14.93 -10.26 -23.43
N ARG A 433 16.23 -10.54 -23.32
CA ARG A 433 16.75 -11.91 -23.47
C ARG A 433 17.64 -12.29 -22.29
N ASN A 434 17.47 -13.50 -21.76
CA ASN A 434 18.38 -14.04 -20.76
C ASN A 434 19.73 -14.43 -21.40
N PRO A 435 20.87 -13.87 -20.96
CA PRO A 435 22.18 -14.14 -21.57
C PRO A 435 22.76 -15.53 -21.24
N LYS A 436 22.17 -16.28 -20.30
CA LYS A 436 22.53 -17.67 -19.96
C LYS A 436 21.62 -18.70 -20.64
N THR A 437 20.30 -18.50 -20.61
CA THR A 437 19.31 -19.48 -21.10
C THR A 437 18.82 -19.22 -22.54
N GLU A 438 19.27 -18.12 -23.16
CA GLU A 438 18.79 -17.56 -24.44
C GLU A 438 17.28 -17.24 -24.51
N THR A 439 16.55 -17.40 -23.39
CA THR A 439 15.09 -17.20 -23.32
C THR A 439 14.68 -15.76 -23.60
N GLU A 440 13.68 -15.59 -24.46
CA GLU A 440 13.22 -14.30 -24.99
C GLU A 440 11.86 -13.93 -24.42
N PHE A 441 11.77 -12.70 -23.91
CA PHE A 441 10.53 -12.09 -23.41
C PHE A 441 10.24 -10.85 -24.26
N TYR A 442 9.22 -10.93 -25.09
CA TYR A 442 8.71 -9.85 -25.91
C TYR A 442 7.54 -9.19 -25.18
N VAL A 443 7.81 -8.08 -24.50
CA VAL A 443 6.76 -7.29 -23.84
C VAL A 443 6.14 -6.35 -24.87
N VAL A 444 4.86 -6.57 -25.17
CA VAL A 444 4.12 -5.90 -26.26
C VAL A 444 2.93 -5.12 -25.73
N ARG A 445 2.69 -3.92 -26.27
CA ARG A 445 1.55 -3.05 -25.96
C ARG A 445 1.15 -2.22 -27.18
N HIS A 446 0.07 -1.46 -27.09
CA HIS A 446 -0.22 -0.41 -28.09
C HIS A 446 0.90 0.63 -28.14
N MET A 447 1.22 1.12 -29.34
CA MET A 447 2.21 2.16 -29.61
C MET A 447 1.87 3.45 -28.85
N ASP A 448 0.61 3.88 -28.96
CA ASP A 448 -0.04 4.77 -27.99
C ASP A 448 -0.60 3.92 -26.84
N SER A 449 0.04 3.97 -25.68
CA SER A 449 -0.36 3.17 -24.50
C SER A 449 -1.70 3.59 -23.89
N THR A 450 -2.30 4.72 -24.32
CA THR A 450 -3.62 5.17 -23.86
C THR A 450 -4.78 4.56 -24.65
N SER A 451 -4.47 3.99 -25.84
CA SER A 451 -5.41 3.47 -26.83
C SER A 451 -6.40 2.45 -26.27
N GLN A 452 -7.69 2.69 -26.49
CA GLN A 452 -8.78 1.74 -26.26
C GLN A 452 -9.14 0.91 -27.51
N ALA A 453 -8.42 1.07 -28.64
CA ALA A 453 -8.66 0.27 -29.84
C ALA A 453 -8.10 -1.15 -29.70
N ASN A 454 -8.70 -2.12 -30.40
CA ASN A 454 -8.13 -3.46 -30.52
C ASN A 454 -7.13 -3.50 -31.68
N ALA A 455 -6.00 -4.15 -31.49
CA ALA A 455 -4.98 -4.39 -32.51
C ALA A 455 -4.76 -5.89 -32.74
N SER A 456 -4.28 -6.24 -33.93
CA SER A 456 -3.84 -7.60 -34.26
C SER A 456 -2.54 -7.53 -35.05
N PHE A 457 -1.61 -8.46 -34.81
CA PHE A 457 -0.26 -8.41 -35.35
C PHE A 457 0.42 -9.79 -35.38
N ARG A 458 1.51 -9.90 -36.13
CA ARG A 458 2.47 -11.00 -36.09
C ARG A 458 3.84 -10.50 -35.63
N LEU A 459 4.61 -11.37 -35.01
CA LEU A 459 5.90 -11.08 -34.40
C LEU A 459 6.97 -12.02 -34.97
N ASN A 460 8.17 -11.52 -35.26
CA ASN A 460 9.31 -12.37 -35.59
C ASN A 460 10.15 -12.68 -34.33
N ILE A 461 10.23 -13.96 -33.96
CA ILE A 461 11.08 -14.47 -32.88
C ILE A 461 12.43 -14.99 -33.41
N THR A 462 13.45 -15.11 -32.55
CA THR A 462 14.74 -15.71 -32.96
C THR A 462 14.57 -17.22 -33.21
N ARG A 463 15.16 -17.73 -34.30
CA ARG A 463 15.14 -19.17 -34.63
C ARG A 463 16.29 -19.89 -33.89
N PRO A 464 16.03 -20.92 -33.05
CA PRO A 464 17.08 -21.72 -32.44
C PRO A 464 18.12 -22.25 -33.43
N SER A 465 19.36 -22.35 -32.99
CA SER A 465 20.50 -22.85 -33.77
C SER A 465 20.24 -24.25 -34.32
N GLY A 466 19.86 -25.19 -33.44
CA GLY A 466 19.59 -26.61 -33.73
C GLY A 466 18.30 -26.90 -34.52
N LEU A 467 17.47 -25.91 -34.81
CA LEU A 467 16.26 -26.12 -35.62
C LEU A 467 16.63 -26.45 -37.08
N ARG A 468 15.79 -27.21 -37.81
CA ARG A 468 16.09 -27.64 -39.18
C ARG A 468 16.31 -26.47 -40.16
N ARG A 469 17.06 -26.73 -41.23
CA ARG A 469 17.61 -25.73 -42.15
C ARG A 469 16.54 -24.90 -42.88
N SER A 470 16.32 -23.69 -42.38
CA SER A 470 15.80 -22.55 -43.16
C SER A 470 16.96 -21.59 -43.46
N SER A 471 16.82 -20.77 -44.51
CA SER A 471 17.69 -19.60 -44.75
C SER A 471 17.36 -18.41 -43.84
N SER A 472 16.19 -18.40 -43.20
CA SER A 472 15.80 -17.36 -42.25
C SER A 472 16.48 -17.52 -40.89
N LYS A 473 16.82 -16.39 -40.26
CA LYS A 473 17.28 -16.33 -38.86
C LYS A 473 16.13 -16.19 -37.85
N THR A 474 14.91 -15.96 -38.32
CA THR A 474 13.72 -15.72 -37.49
C THR A 474 12.54 -16.59 -37.93
N ILE A 475 11.60 -16.80 -37.02
CA ILE A 475 10.31 -17.44 -37.27
C ILE A 475 9.24 -16.36 -37.07
N GLN A 476 8.28 -16.21 -37.99
CA GLN A 476 7.12 -15.37 -37.74
C GLN A 476 6.05 -16.17 -36.99
N ILE A 477 5.50 -15.61 -35.92
CA ILE A 477 4.41 -16.19 -35.13
C ILE A 477 3.18 -15.25 -35.10
N PRO A 478 1.94 -15.78 -35.06
CA PRO A 478 1.62 -17.21 -35.05
C PRO A 478 1.81 -17.87 -36.42
N ILE A 479 1.90 -19.18 -36.42
CA ILE A 479 2.23 -20.02 -37.58
C ILE A 479 0.95 -20.57 -38.21
N VAL A 480 0.00 -21.02 -37.39
CA VAL A 480 -1.30 -21.56 -37.77
C VAL A 480 -2.40 -20.52 -37.54
N CYS A 481 -2.40 -19.87 -36.37
CA CYS A 481 -3.35 -18.81 -36.05
C CYS A 481 -3.12 -17.54 -36.90
N PRO A 482 -4.17 -16.76 -37.22
CA PRO A 482 -4.05 -15.64 -38.15
C PRO A 482 -3.15 -14.51 -37.62
N ALA A 483 -3.28 -14.12 -36.35
CA ALA A 483 -2.50 -13.07 -35.71
C ALA A 483 -2.60 -13.18 -34.18
N ILE A 484 -1.62 -12.63 -33.47
CA ILE A 484 -1.73 -12.30 -32.04
C ILE A 484 -2.69 -11.12 -31.91
N GLN A 485 -3.53 -11.13 -30.87
CA GLN A 485 -4.51 -10.08 -30.60
C GLN A 485 -4.14 -9.29 -29.33
N LEU A 486 -4.47 -8.00 -29.33
CA LEU A 486 -4.25 -7.08 -28.21
C LEU A 486 -5.48 -6.20 -28.02
N GLN A 487 -6.14 -6.30 -26.87
CA GLN A 487 -7.29 -5.46 -26.55
C GLN A 487 -6.88 -4.02 -26.24
N GLY A 488 -7.83 -3.08 -26.31
CA GLY A 488 -7.65 -1.72 -25.81
C GLY A 488 -7.09 -1.71 -24.38
N ARG A 489 -6.06 -0.89 -24.13
CA ARG A 489 -5.33 -0.81 -22.86
C ARG A 489 -4.84 -2.15 -22.29
N GLN A 490 -4.38 -3.03 -23.18
CA GLN A 490 -3.69 -4.26 -22.82
C GLN A 490 -2.19 -4.19 -23.14
N SER A 491 -1.39 -4.86 -22.32
CA SER A 491 -0.06 -5.36 -22.69
C SER A 491 0.01 -6.87 -22.45
N LYS A 492 0.95 -7.55 -23.09
CA LYS A 492 1.22 -8.99 -22.92
C LYS A 492 2.72 -9.25 -22.90
N VAL A 493 3.13 -10.32 -22.22
CA VAL A 493 4.45 -10.93 -22.38
C VAL A 493 4.31 -12.15 -23.29
N ILE A 494 4.90 -12.07 -24.48
CA ILE A 494 5.06 -13.21 -25.39
C ILE A 494 6.42 -13.84 -25.10
N ILE A 495 6.46 -15.15 -24.92
CA ILE A 495 7.68 -15.87 -24.53
C ILE A 495 8.15 -16.70 -25.72
N ALA A 496 9.47 -16.75 -25.95
CA ALA A 496 10.09 -17.64 -26.91
C ALA A 496 11.40 -18.24 -26.38
N ASN A 497 11.80 -19.38 -26.94
CA ASN A 497 13.08 -20.03 -26.66
C ASN A 497 13.31 -20.33 -25.16
N MET A 498 12.25 -20.75 -24.46
CA MET A 498 12.28 -21.07 -23.03
C MET A 498 12.57 -22.54 -22.79
N ASN A 499 13.47 -22.83 -21.85
CA ASN A 499 13.58 -24.14 -21.20
C ASN A 499 12.89 -24.09 -19.84
N PHE A 500 12.23 -25.19 -19.45
CA PHE A 500 11.61 -25.27 -18.13
C PHE A 500 12.65 -25.75 -17.11
N GLU A 501 12.98 -24.89 -16.16
CA GLU A 501 13.93 -25.19 -15.09
C GLU A 501 13.44 -26.37 -14.25
N ARG A 502 14.27 -27.40 -14.11
CA ARG A 502 13.99 -28.60 -13.30
C ARG A 502 14.59 -28.42 -11.91
N PRO A 503 13.89 -28.79 -10.81
CA PRO A 503 14.46 -28.73 -9.48
C PRO A 503 15.65 -29.68 -9.39
N VAL A 504 16.77 -29.19 -8.89
CA VAL A 504 17.92 -30.03 -8.51
C VAL A 504 17.49 -30.87 -7.30
N ALA A 505 17.77 -32.17 -7.32
CA ALA A 505 17.45 -33.04 -6.19
C ALA A 505 18.30 -32.66 -4.97
N ALA A 506 17.67 -32.54 -3.80
CA ALA A 506 18.31 -32.14 -2.53
C ALA A 506 19.21 -33.25 -1.92
N SER A 507 19.87 -34.04 -2.76
CA SER A 507 20.80 -35.12 -2.42
C SER A 507 22.21 -34.92 -2.97
N ASP A 508 22.39 -34.01 -3.94
CA ASP A 508 23.70 -33.66 -4.48
C ASP A 508 24.32 -32.55 -3.60
N ASP A 509 25.32 -32.93 -2.81
CA ASP A 509 26.02 -32.10 -1.82
C ASP A 509 26.48 -30.75 -2.41
N GLU A 510 26.33 -29.65 -1.65
CA GLU A 510 26.63 -28.28 -2.11
C GLU A 510 28.11 -28.12 -2.48
N SER A 511 29.00 -28.89 -1.86
CA SER A 511 30.42 -29.00 -2.22
C SER A 511 30.61 -29.30 -3.72
N SER A 512 29.71 -30.10 -4.30
CA SER A 512 29.79 -30.55 -5.69
C SER A 512 29.25 -29.54 -6.72
N GLN A 513 28.52 -28.50 -6.32
CA GLN A 513 28.13 -27.44 -7.25
C GLN A 513 29.31 -26.51 -7.57
N ILE A 514 30.11 -26.17 -6.56
CA ILE A 514 31.32 -25.34 -6.74
C ILE A 514 32.32 -26.05 -7.67
N GLU A 515 32.57 -27.35 -7.46
CA GLU A 515 33.45 -28.11 -8.36
C GLU A 515 32.87 -28.32 -9.77
N ARG A 516 31.54 -28.40 -9.94
CA ARG A 516 30.92 -28.56 -11.28
C ARG A 516 30.93 -27.27 -12.11
N GLU A 517 30.85 -26.08 -11.51
CA GLU A 517 31.06 -24.85 -12.28
C GLU A 517 32.54 -24.70 -12.70
N ASP A 518 33.49 -24.99 -11.79
CA ASP A 518 34.94 -24.79 -12.02
C ASP A 518 35.55 -25.80 -13.02
N GLN A 519 35.10 -27.08 -13.04
CA GLN A 519 35.66 -28.10 -13.94
C GLN A 519 35.32 -27.92 -15.44
N THR A 520 34.44 -26.99 -15.81
CA THR A 520 34.10 -26.75 -17.23
C THR A 520 35.20 -26.04 -18.04
N VAL A 521 36.28 -25.59 -17.39
CA VAL A 521 37.33 -24.77 -18.01
C VAL A 521 38.36 -25.57 -18.83
N LEU A 522 38.48 -26.89 -18.66
CA LEU A 522 39.58 -27.70 -19.22
C LEU A 522 39.17 -28.85 -20.18
N GLY A 523 38.35 -28.51 -21.18
CA GLY A 523 38.44 -28.97 -22.58
C GLY A 523 38.73 -30.45 -22.93
N GLN A 524 37.67 -31.19 -23.25
CA GLN A 524 37.47 -31.81 -24.58
C GLN A 524 35.99 -32.19 -24.79
N PRO A 525 35.41 -32.05 -26.00
CA PRO A 525 34.02 -32.42 -26.25
C PRO A 525 33.88 -33.93 -26.56
N ASP A 526 33.13 -34.66 -25.73
CA ASP A 526 32.66 -36.01 -26.08
C ASP A 526 31.57 -35.91 -27.15
N ALA A 527 31.92 -36.29 -28.38
CA ALA A 527 31.07 -36.16 -29.56
C ALA A 527 30.07 -37.31 -29.76
N SER A 528 29.74 -38.09 -28.71
CA SER A 528 28.98 -39.34 -28.84
C SER A 528 27.48 -39.31 -28.45
N GLN A 529 26.96 -38.24 -27.81
CA GLN A 529 25.55 -38.16 -27.38
C GLN A 529 24.78 -36.90 -27.83
N SER A 530 25.42 -35.98 -28.56
CA SER A 530 24.91 -34.61 -28.83
C SER A 530 23.92 -34.50 -30.01
N ASN A 531 22.72 -35.11 -29.92
CA ASN A 531 21.73 -35.05 -31.02
C ASN A 531 20.23 -35.02 -30.61
N ARG A 532 19.89 -34.76 -29.34
CA ARG A 532 18.48 -34.54 -28.91
C ARG A 532 18.24 -33.42 -27.89
N HIS A 533 19.28 -32.76 -27.37
CA HIS A 533 19.15 -31.77 -26.29
C HIS A 533 19.13 -30.30 -26.75
N ASP A 534 19.46 -30.00 -28.01
CA ASP A 534 19.82 -28.66 -28.50
C ASP A 534 18.62 -27.76 -28.92
N LEU A 535 17.43 -28.02 -28.39
CA LEU A 535 16.20 -27.28 -28.70
C LEU A 535 15.47 -26.85 -27.41
N PRO A 536 14.86 -25.65 -27.35
CA PRO A 536 14.09 -25.21 -26.19
C PRO A 536 12.86 -26.10 -25.93
N ASP A 537 12.36 -26.16 -24.69
CA ASP A 537 11.14 -26.90 -24.37
C ASP A 537 9.86 -26.18 -24.81
N LEU A 538 9.86 -24.85 -24.76
CA LEU A 538 8.83 -23.98 -25.31
C LEU A 538 9.48 -23.09 -26.37
N LEU A 539 9.20 -23.37 -27.65
CA LEU A 539 9.70 -22.57 -28.76
C LEU A 539 9.06 -21.17 -28.74
N TYR A 540 7.75 -21.10 -28.51
CA TYR A 540 7.03 -19.88 -28.19
C TYR A 540 5.65 -20.13 -27.58
N ALA A 541 5.13 -19.12 -26.89
CA ALA A 541 3.71 -18.99 -26.54
C ALA A 541 3.22 -17.55 -26.77
N THR A 542 2.08 -17.41 -27.48
CA THR A 542 1.34 -16.15 -27.58
C THR A 542 0.29 -16.00 -26.47
N ALA A 543 0.00 -17.09 -25.74
CA ALA A 543 -0.64 -17.04 -24.42
C ALA A 543 0.39 -16.61 -23.36
N SER A 544 -0.06 -15.88 -22.34
CA SER A 544 0.78 -15.55 -21.19
C SER A 544 0.88 -16.75 -20.24
N ILE A 545 1.99 -16.89 -19.51
CA ILE A 545 2.13 -17.90 -18.46
C ILE A 545 1.56 -17.34 -17.16
N PHE A 546 0.63 -18.06 -16.53
CA PHE A 546 0.14 -17.79 -15.18
C PHE A 546 1.08 -18.41 -14.12
N PHE A 547 1.53 -19.64 -14.38
CA PHE A 547 2.48 -20.37 -13.55
C PHE A 547 3.22 -21.44 -14.36
N SER A 548 4.52 -21.63 -14.11
CA SER A 548 5.30 -22.76 -14.60
C SER A 548 6.23 -23.29 -13.52
N GLY A 549 5.86 -24.38 -12.84
CA GLY A 549 6.60 -24.85 -11.65
C GLY A 549 6.26 -26.28 -11.27
N TRP A 550 6.61 -26.68 -10.05
CA TRP A 550 6.66 -28.10 -9.66
C TRP A 550 5.79 -28.44 -8.45
N THR A 551 5.19 -29.63 -8.49
CA THR A 551 4.33 -30.20 -7.45
C THR A 551 4.72 -31.65 -7.19
N ARG A 552 5.42 -31.93 -6.09
CA ARG A 552 5.99 -33.23 -5.69
C ARG A 552 6.58 -34.01 -6.89
N GLY A 553 7.46 -33.35 -7.63
CA GLY A 553 8.16 -33.90 -8.81
C GLY A 553 7.37 -33.95 -10.13
N ARG A 554 6.16 -33.39 -10.22
CA ARG A 554 5.41 -33.19 -11.48
C ARG A 554 5.51 -31.72 -11.93
N HIS A 555 5.87 -31.47 -13.18
CA HIS A 555 5.87 -30.12 -13.77
C HIS A 555 4.46 -29.68 -14.13
N VAL A 556 4.12 -28.42 -13.87
CA VAL A 556 2.79 -27.85 -14.09
C VAL A 556 2.94 -26.51 -14.80
N VAL A 557 2.39 -26.42 -16.01
CA VAL A 557 2.30 -25.19 -16.80
C VAL A 557 0.84 -24.77 -16.94
N VAL A 558 0.53 -23.54 -16.56
CA VAL A 558 -0.77 -22.91 -16.78
C VAL A 558 -0.57 -21.71 -17.69
N PHE A 559 -1.05 -21.81 -18.92
CA PHE A 559 -1.17 -20.69 -19.86
C PHE A 559 -2.51 -19.97 -19.67
N TYR A 560 -2.58 -18.70 -20.04
CA TYR A 560 -3.84 -17.95 -20.08
C TYR A 560 -3.90 -16.88 -21.17
N GLY A 561 -5.12 -16.44 -21.44
CA GLY A 561 -5.46 -15.36 -22.36
C GLY A 561 -6.96 -15.07 -22.33
N ASP A 562 -7.40 -14.01 -23.00
CA ASP A 562 -8.80 -13.58 -22.89
C ASP A 562 -9.73 -14.49 -23.70
N SER A 563 -10.94 -14.76 -23.20
CA SER A 563 -11.89 -15.64 -23.90
C SER A 563 -12.30 -15.15 -25.30
N GLY A 564 -12.02 -13.89 -25.65
CA GLY A 564 -12.25 -13.34 -26.98
C GLY A 564 -11.09 -13.52 -27.97
N GLN A 565 -9.92 -13.99 -27.52
CA GLN A 565 -8.69 -14.05 -28.30
C GLN A 565 -8.36 -15.48 -28.76
N GLU A 566 -7.53 -15.58 -29.80
CA GLU A 566 -6.95 -16.84 -30.28
C GLU A 566 -5.48 -16.90 -29.86
N HIS A 567 -5.05 -18.03 -29.31
CA HIS A 567 -3.70 -18.21 -28.79
C HIS A 567 -3.03 -19.48 -29.32
N GLU A 568 -1.71 -19.43 -29.49
CA GLU A 568 -0.90 -20.47 -30.11
C GLU A 568 0.39 -20.66 -29.29
N PHE A 569 0.79 -21.91 -29.08
CA PHE A 569 2.07 -22.25 -28.45
C PHE A 569 2.65 -23.53 -29.06
N ALA A 570 3.95 -23.52 -29.31
CA ALA A 570 4.71 -24.64 -29.83
C ALA A 570 5.67 -25.16 -28.76
N MET A 571 5.40 -26.34 -28.20
CA MET A 571 6.14 -26.89 -27.07
C MET A 571 6.40 -28.39 -27.20
N LYS A 572 7.42 -28.87 -26.48
CA LYS A 572 7.63 -30.30 -26.24
C LYS A 572 6.69 -30.76 -25.13
N LEU A 573 5.96 -31.83 -25.39
CA LEU A 573 5.12 -32.51 -24.41
C LEU A 573 5.90 -33.67 -23.80
N GLN A 574 6.09 -33.64 -22.47
CA GLN A 574 7.04 -34.51 -21.75
C GLN A 574 6.33 -35.57 -20.89
N GLY A 575 7.06 -36.66 -20.61
CA GLY A 575 6.73 -37.67 -19.61
C GLY A 575 5.98 -38.92 -20.10
N MET A 576 6.18 -40.03 -19.38
CA MET A 576 5.57 -41.33 -19.75
C MET A 576 4.04 -41.33 -19.59
N ASN A 577 3.38 -42.18 -20.40
CA ASN A 577 1.92 -42.35 -20.49
C ASN A 577 1.15 -41.04 -20.78
N GLY A 578 1.79 -40.12 -21.49
CA GLY A 578 1.23 -38.82 -21.83
C GLY A 578 0.00 -38.88 -22.74
N ARG A 579 -1.01 -38.07 -22.41
CA ARG A 579 -2.29 -37.96 -23.10
C ARG A 579 -2.57 -36.50 -23.45
N LEU A 580 -2.80 -36.26 -24.74
CA LEU A 580 -3.29 -34.99 -25.28
C LEU A 580 -4.83 -35.02 -25.32
N ASP A 581 -5.51 -33.99 -24.84
CA ASP A 581 -6.98 -33.95 -24.85
C ASP A 581 -7.55 -33.33 -26.12
N THR A 582 -7.59 -34.13 -27.19
CA THR A 582 -8.14 -33.76 -28.49
C THR A 582 -9.68 -33.73 -28.55
N ARG A 583 -10.38 -33.82 -27.40
CA ARG A 583 -11.86 -33.90 -27.36
C ARG A 583 -12.54 -32.53 -27.34
N HIS A 584 -11.83 -31.46 -27.02
CA HIS A 584 -12.38 -30.11 -26.95
C HIS A 584 -12.38 -29.43 -28.32
N THR A 585 -13.56 -29.02 -28.79
CA THR A 585 -13.76 -28.26 -30.04
C THR A 585 -13.06 -26.90 -30.07
N SER A 586 -12.67 -26.37 -28.91
CA SER A 586 -11.89 -25.14 -28.76
C SER A 586 -10.37 -25.33 -28.96
N VAL A 587 -9.88 -26.54 -29.22
CA VAL A 587 -8.46 -26.82 -29.45
C VAL A 587 -8.23 -27.29 -30.88
N ARG A 588 -7.16 -26.80 -31.53
CA ARG A 588 -6.58 -27.44 -32.72
C ARG A 588 -5.14 -27.84 -32.44
N THR A 589 -4.83 -29.10 -32.72
CA THR A 589 -3.53 -29.71 -32.44
C THR A 589 -2.85 -30.05 -33.77
N GLU A 590 -1.74 -29.39 -34.10
CA GLU A 590 -0.98 -29.71 -35.31
C GLU A 590 0.33 -30.41 -34.94
N SER A 591 0.47 -31.63 -35.45
CA SER A 591 1.70 -32.43 -35.39
C SER A 591 2.31 -32.42 -36.78
N LEU A 592 3.35 -31.62 -36.95
CA LEU A 592 4.02 -31.42 -38.23
C LEU A 592 4.92 -32.63 -38.57
N GLY A 593 5.13 -32.86 -39.88
CA GLY A 593 5.78 -34.06 -40.38
C GLY A 593 7.28 -34.11 -40.11
N GLU A 594 7.89 -35.29 -40.29
CA GLU A 594 9.35 -35.45 -40.08
C GLU A 594 10.22 -34.63 -41.05
N GLU A 595 9.66 -34.00 -42.09
CA GLU A 595 10.38 -33.08 -42.99
C GLU A 595 10.22 -31.60 -42.61
N ASP A 596 9.24 -31.25 -41.75
CA ASP A 596 8.92 -29.86 -41.41
C ASP A 596 9.99 -29.18 -40.56
N LEU A 597 10.02 -27.84 -40.64
CA LEU A 597 10.94 -26.99 -39.88
C LEU A 597 10.78 -27.10 -38.36
N LEU A 598 9.64 -27.59 -37.88
CA LEU A 598 9.25 -27.64 -36.47
C LEU A 598 9.13 -29.08 -35.93
N ALA A 599 9.62 -30.08 -36.69
CA ALA A 599 9.59 -31.49 -36.30
C ALA A 599 10.22 -31.69 -34.91
N GLY A 600 9.39 -32.12 -33.94
CA GLY A 600 9.75 -32.26 -32.53
C GLY A 600 8.92 -31.42 -31.55
N TYR A 601 8.16 -30.43 -32.03
CA TYR A 601 7.17 -29.69 -31.24
C TYR A 601 5.74 -30.13 -31.56
N THR A 602 4.84 -29.99 -30.58
CA THR A 602 3.40 -29.99 -30.81
C THR A 602 2.93 -28.53 -30.85
N ILE A 603 2.21 -28.13 -31.91
CA ILE A 603 1.54 -26.83 -31.96
C ILE A 603 0.13 -26.99 -31.39
N LEU A 604 -0.17 -26.19 -30.37
CA LEU A 604 -1.45 -26.17 -29.68
C LEU A 604 -2.09 -24.80 -29.86
N ASN A 605 -3.28 -24.79 -30.46
CA ASN A 605 -4.05 -23.58 -30.74
C ASN A 605 -5.32 -23.60 -29.89
N VAL A 606 -5.58 -22.54 -29.14
CA VAL A 606 -6.81 -22.33 -28.36
C VAL A 606 -7.66 -21.27 -29.07
N LEU A 607 -8.84 -21.67 -29.49
CA LEU A 607 -9.75 -20.87 -30.32
C LEU A 607 -10.55 -19.85 -29.48
N PRO A 608 -10.99 -18.72 -30.07
CA PRO A 608 -11.87 -17.76 -29.41
C PRO A 608 -13.18 -18.41 -28.92
N GLY A 609 -13.68 -17.91 -27.80
CA GLY A 609 -14.87 -18.40 -27.10
C GLY A 609 -14.58 -19.43 -26.00
N MET A 610 -13.33 -19.87 -25.83
CA MET A 610 -12.92 -20.75 -24.73
C MET A 610 -13.12 -20.04 -23.37
N LYS A 611 -13.77 -20.70 -22.41
CA LYS A 611 -13.97 -20.23 -21.03
C LYS A 611 -13.73 -21.35 -20.02
N GLY A 612 -13.18 -21.01 -18.85
CA GLY A 612 -12.87 -21.94 -17.78
C GLY A 612 -11.49 -22.58 -17.90
N LEU A 613 -11.29 -23.69 -17.19
CA LEU A 613 -10.07 -24.50 -17.25
C LEU A 613 -10.14 -25.58 -18.32
N LEU A 614 -9.09 -25.66 -19.13
CA LEU A 614 -8.92 -26.60 -20.22
C LEU A 614 -7.61 -27.38 -20.04
N PRO A 615 -7.66 -28.64 -19.55
CA PRO A 615 -6.51 -29.54 -19.57
C PRO A 615 -6.14 -29.85 -21.02
N LEU A 616 -4.87 -29.68 -21.38
CA LEU A 616 -4.37 -29.89 -22.74
C LEU A 616 -3.52 -31.16 -22.81
N TRP A 617 -2.56 -31.27 -21.90
CA TRP A 617 -1.65 -32.41 -21.78
C TRP A 617 -1.59 -32.88 -20.33
N GLU A 618 -1.61 -34.18 -20.14
CA GLU A 618 -1.29 -34.81 -18.86
C GLU A 618 -0.42 -36.05 -19.09
N SER A 619 0.68 -36.15 -18.34
CA SER A 619 1.54 -37.32 -18.26
C SER A 619 1.95 -37.60 -16.82
N SER A 620 2.68 -38.69 -16.59
CA SER A 620 3.23 -39.04 -15.27
C SER A 620 4.24 -38.04 -14.70
N GLU A 621 4.73 -37.09 -15.51
CA GLU A 621 5.76 -36.09 -15.17
C GLU A 621 5.32 -34.63 -15.45
N GLN A 622 4.35 -34.38 -16.34
CA GLN A 622 3.94 -33.03 -16.75
C GLN A 622 2.41 -32.86 -16.79
N VAL A 623 1.93 -31.65 -16.51
CA VAL A 623 0.57 -31.17 -16.79
C VAL A 623 0.65 -29.83 -17.52
N VAL A 624 -0.10 -29.67 -18.61
CA VAL A 624 -0.27 -28.40 -19.32
C VAL A 624 -1.75 -28.06 -19.39
N ILE A 625 -2.10 -26.87 -18.93
CA ILE A 625 -3.47 -26.34 -18.85
C ILE A 625 -3.51 -24.97 -19.52
N TYR A 626 -4.64 -24.64 -20.12
CA TYR A 626 -5.01 -23.27 -20.47
C TYR A 626 -6.21 -22.82 -19.63
N ALA A 627 -6.24 -21.55 -19.26
CA ALA A 627 -7.35 -20.88 -18.57
C ALA A 627 -7.73 -19.58 -19.29
N ASP A 628 -9.01 -19.18 -19.29
CA ASP A 628 -9.32 -17.79 -19.66
C ASP A 628 -9.00 -16.83 -18.51
N THR A 629 -8.79 -15.55 -18.83
CA THR A 629 -8.43 -14.49 -17.87
C THR A 629 -9.34 -14.49 -16.64
N GLU A 630 -10.66 -14.64 -16.82
CA GLU A 630 -11.62 -14.71 -15.71
C GLU A 630 -11.38 -15.93 -14.80
N GLN A 631 -11.18 -17.13 -15.36
CA GLN A 631 -10.91 -18.32 -14.57
C GLN A 631 -9.61 -18.21 -13.75
N THR A 632 -8.57 -17.52 -14.25
CA THR A 632 -7.33 -17.30 -13.47
C THR A 632 -7.55 -16.47 -12.20
N ALA A 633 -8.58 -15.62 -12.13
CA ALA A 633 -8.91 -14.88 -10.90
C ALA A 633 -9.24 -15.82 -9.74
N SER A 634 -9.82 -17.00 -10.03
CA SER A 634 -10.11 -18.05 -9.04
C SER A 634 -8.95 -19.02 -8.76
N LEU A 635 -7.83 -18.93 -9.49
CA LEU A 635 -6.66 -19.79 -9.32
C LEU A 635 -5.68 -19.23 -8.29
N TRP A 636 -5.01 -20.13 -7.59
CA TRP A 636 -4.03 -19.87 -6.54
C TRP A 636 -2.89 -20.86 -6.66
N ALA A 637 -1.67 -20.43 -6.34
CA ALA A 637 -0.53 -21.33 -6.19
C ALA A 637 0.13 -21.09 -4.82
N PRO A 638 -0.49 -21.53 -3.71
CA PRO A 638 0.19 -21.57 -2.42
C PRO A 638 1.49 -22.39 -2.53
N VAL A 639 2.50 -21.93 -1.79
CA VAL A 639 3.72 -22.70 -1.54
C VAL A 639 3.33 -24.04 -0.89
N LEU A 640 3.94 -25.13 -1.32
CA LEU A 640 3.67 -26.47 -0.79
C LEU A 640 4.73 -26.82 0.26
N GLU A 641 4.38 -26.61 1.53
CA GLU A 641 5.24 -27.00 2.66
C GLU A 641 5.20 -28.51 2.91
N ASP A 642 6.23 -29.04 3.57
CA ASP A 642 6.18 -30.40 4.07
C ASP A 642 5.29 -30.52 5.32
N GLY A 643 4.40 -31.52 5.32
CA GLY A 643 3.44 -31.78 6.38
C GLY A 643 3.91 -32.77 7.44
N ASP A 644 4.93 -33.59 7.16
CA ASP A 644 5.31 -34.68 8.07
C ASP A 644 5.89 -34.16 9.39
N ASN A 645 6.61 -33.02 9.35
CA ASN A 645 7.11 -32.34 10.56
C ASN A 645 6.03 -31.61 11.39
N LYS A 646 4.74 -31.67 11.00
CA LYS A 646 3.61 -31.01 11.72
C LYS A 646 2.80 -31.98 12.60
N ALA A 647 3.14 -33.27 12.63
CA ALA A 647 2.34 -34.32 13.28
C ALA A 647 2.14 -34.13 14.81
N ASP A 648 3.11 -33.51 15.49
CA ASP A 648 3.14 -33.38 16.95
C ASP A 648 2.20 -32.31 17.53
N GLY A 649 1.53 -31.50 16.70
CA GLY A 649 0.76 -30.33 17.14
C GLY A 649 1.60 -29.18 17.70
N LYS A 650 2.91 -29.37 17.88
CA LYS A 650 3.89 -28.31 18.07
C LYS A 650 3.97 -27.50 16.78
N SER A 651 3.60 -26.23 16.86
CA SER A 651 4.04 -25.24 15.88
C SER A 651 5.57 -25.24 15.80
N PHE A 652 6.13 -24.82 14.65
CA PHE A 652 7.47 -24.26 14.65
C PHE A 652 7.46 -23.01 15.56
N GLU A 653 7.83 -23.18 16.82
CA GLU A 653 8.49 -22.12 17.56
C GLU A 653 9.74 -21.78 16.75
N TYR A 654 9.79 -20.57 16.19
CA TYR A 654 11.02 -20.06 15.60
C TYR A 654 12.06 -20.03 16.72
N ALA A 655 12.98 -21.00 16.69
CA ALA A 655 13.92 -21.23 17.77
C ALA A 655 14.62 -19.93 18.12
N THR A 656 14.60 -19.55 19.40
CA THR A 656 15.13 -18.27 19.89
C THR A 656 16.53 -18.06 19.32
N LEU A 657 16.72 -16.97 18.55
CA LEU A 657 17.84 -16.71 17.63
C LEU A 657 19.21 -16.74 18.34
N SER A 658 19.73 -17.95 18.57
CA SER A 658 20.88 -18.22 19.46
C SER A 658 21.90 -19.20 18.87
N SER A 659 21.52 -19.93 17.81
CA SER A 659 22.42 -20.71 16.95
C SER A 659 22.73 -19.92 15.68
N GLN A 660 24.01 -19.77 15.33
CA GLN A 660 24.47 -18.96 14.18
C GLN A 660 24.26 -19.64 12.80
N GLU A 661 23.42 -20.67 12.73
CA GLU A 661 23.22 -21.49 11.54
C GLU A 661 22.14 -20.88 10.62
N SER A 662 22.44 -19.74 9.99
CA SER A 662 21.57 -19.06 9.03
C SER A 662 21.51 -19.79 7.67
N GLY A 663 21.06 -21.05 7.67
CA GLY A 663 20.87 -21.88 6.50
C GLY A 663 19.45 -21.84 5.92
N PRO A 664 19.20 -22.45 4.74
CA PRO A 664 17.88 -22.47 4.08
C PRO A 664 16.72 -23.00 4.95
N SER A 665 17.02 -23.89 5.90
CA SER A 665 16.10 -24.41 6.92
C SER A 665 15.47 -23.33 7.82
N THR A 666 16.07 -22.14 7.91
CA THR A 666 15.54 -20.97 8.64
C THR A 666 14.34 -20.34 7.91
N PHE A 667 14.23 -20.55 6.59
CA PHE A 667 13.33 -19.81 5.71
C PHE A 667 12.32 -20.71 4.95
N PRO A 668 11.66 -21.72 5.57
CA PRO A 668 10.93 -22.76 4.86
C PRO A 668 9.73 -22.26 4.03
N ALA A 669 9.10 -21.15 4.43
CA ALA A 669 7.99 -20.53 3.70
C ALA A 669 8.45 -19.58 2.56
N PHE A 670 9.74 -19.26 2.47
CA PHE A 670 10.28 -18.34 1.46
C PHE A 670 10.53 -19.09 0.16
N TRP A 671 9.92 -18.58 -0.93
CA TRP A 671 10.14 -19.12 -2.26
C TRP A 671 11.59 -18.92 -2.72
N SER A 672 12.12 -19.86 -3.50
CA SER A 672 13.51 -19.93 -3.97
C SER A 672 14.60 -20.13 -2.91
N ILE A 673 14.32 -19.91 -1.61
CA ILE A 673 15.25 -20.19 -0.52
C ILE A 673 14.86 -21.47 0.24
N GLY A 674 13.65 -21.54 0.80
CA GLY A 674 13.17 -22.71 1.54
C GLY A 674 12.53 -23.79 0.67
N THR A 675 11.84 -23.39 -0.39
CA THR A 675 11.17 -24.33 -1.31
C THR A 675 10.87 -23.69 -2.68
N ASN A 676 10.79 -24.55 -3.71
CA ASN A 676 10.36 -24.23 -5.07
C ASN A 676 9.14 -25.07 -5.51
N GLU A 677 8.41 -25.68 -4.56
CA GLU A 677 7.17 -26.40 -4.85
C GLU A 677 5.90 -25.58 -4.55
N SER A 678 4.86 -25.80 -5.34
CA SER A 678 3.53 -25.25 -5.12
C SER A 678 2.47 -26.25 -5.55
N ILE A 679 1.29 -26.18 -4.96
CA ILE A 679 0.09 -26.86 -5.45
C ILE A 679 -0.82 -25.81 -6.08
N ILE A 680 -1.31 -26.02 -7.30
CA ILE A 680 -2.26 -25.08 -7.91
C ILE A 680 -3.68 -25.49 -7.53
N VAL A 681 -4.40 -24.57 -6.90
CA VAL A 681 -5.74 -24.74 -6.36
C VAL A 681 -6.66 -23.71 -6.99
N GLY A 682 -7.89 -24.09 -7.34
CA GLY A 682 -8.85 -23.19 -7.98
C GLY A 682 -10.24 -23.28 -7.36
N GLY A 683 -10.96 -22.16 -7.31
CA GLY A 683 -12.36 -22.09 -6.85
C GLY A 683 -12.59 -21.28 -5.57
N PRO A 684 -11.88 -21.55 -4.45
CA PRO A 684 -11.98 -20.74 -3.24
C PRO A 684 -11.68 -19.25 -3.47
N HIS A 685 -12.29 -18.39 -2.64
CA HIS A 685 -12.10 -16.94 -2.68
C HIS A 685 -10.67 -16.54 -2.27
N LEU A 686 -10.03 -17.32 -1.40
CA LEU A 686 -8.60 -17.21 -1.09
C LEU A 686 -8.05 -18.58 -0.72
N VAL A 687 -6.79 -18.86 -1.07
CA VAL A 687 -6.03 -19.99 -0.52
C VAL A 687 -4.77 -19.42 0.14
N ARG A 688 -4.71 -19.52 1.47
CA ARG A 688 -3.72 -18.88 2.35
C ARG A 688 -2.45 -19.70 2.51
N SER A 689 -2.57 -21.03 2.58
CA SER A 689 -1.44 -21.96 2.70
C SER A 689 -1.78 -23.37 2.23
N ALA A 690 -0.76 -24.18 1.96
CA ALA A 690 -0.87 -25.60 1.67
C ALA A 690 0.31 -26.39 2.28
N SER A 691 0.04 -27.59 2.77
CA SER A 691 1.10 -28.55 3.11
C SER A 691 0.72 -29.98 2.77
N TYR A 692 1.71 -30.80 2.43
CA TYR A 692 1.50 -32.22 2.11
C TYR A 692 2.35 -33.12 3.00
N SER A 693 1.70 -34.01 3.75
CA SER A 693 2.35 -35.08 4.52
C SER A 693 2.48 -36.33 3.65
N THR A 694 3.70 -36.87 3.52
CA THR A 694 3.97 -38.11 2.79
C THR A 694 3.65 -39.36 3.61
N GLU A 695 3.75 -39.28 4.94
CA GLU A 695 3.39 -40.37 5.86
C GLU A 695 1.87 -40.63 5.84
N SER A 696 1.07 -39.60 6.12
CA SER A 696 -0.39 -39.70 6.10
C SER A 696 -0.99 -39.64 4.69
N ARG A 697 -0.20 -39.21 3.69
CA ARG A 697 -0.58 -38.98 2.29
C ARG A 697 -1.73 -37.98 2.16
N ARG A 698 -1.70 -36.93 2.99
CA ARG A 698 -2.77 -35.94 3.14
C ARG A 698 -2.32 -34.58 2.60
N LEU A 699 -3.19 -33.96 1.80
CA LEU A 699 -3.05 -32.55 1.40
C LEU A 699 -3.90 -31.68 2.33
N ASP A 700 -3.26 -30.80 3.09
CA ASP A 700 -3.93 -29.84 3.95
C ASP A 700 -3.94 -28.46 3.30
N LEU A 701 -5.14 -27.87 3.17
CA LEU A 701 -5.36 -26.54 2.60
C LEU A 701 -6.06 -25.63 3.62
N VAL A 702 -5.66 -24.36 3.65
CA VAL A 702 -6.33 -23.33 4.46
C VAL A 702 -6.67 -22.13 3.58
N GLY A 703 -7.87 -21.59 3.71
CA GLY A 703 -8.33 -20.47 2.90
C GLY A 703 -9.75 -20.00 3.24
N ASP A 704 -10.31 -19.18 2.35
CA ASP A 704 -11.61 -18.55 2.51
C ASP A 704 -12.56 -18.91 1.36
N LEU A 705 -13.86 -19.02 1.67
CA LEU A 705 -14.94 -19.33 0.75
C LEU A 705 -15.97 -18.20 0.73
N ALA A 706 -16.50 -17.90 -0.46
CA ALA A 706 -17.63 -17.00 -0.62
C ALA A 706 -18.91 -17.64 -0.05
N MET A 707 -19.68 -16.89 0.74
CA MET A 707 -20.86 -17.41 1.44
C MET A 707 -22.09 -17.61 0.54
N ASP A 708 -22.12 -16.97 -0.62
CA ASP A 708 -23.25 -16.91 -1.56
C ASP A 708 -23.18 -17.94 -2.70
N GLN A 709 -22.08 -18.68 -2.85
CA GLN A 709 -21.79 -19.50 -4.03
C GLN A 709 -21.32 -20.94 -3.70
N ASP A 710 -21.88 -21.93 -4.39
CA ASP A 710 -21.43 -23.32 -4.33
C ASP A 710 -19.99 -23.45 -4.88
N THR A 711 -19.01 -23.60 -4.00
CA THR A 711 -17.60 -23.66 -4.37
C THR A 711 -17.18 -25.07 -4.81
N PHE A 712 -16.41 -25.17 -5.90
CA PHE A 712 -15.73 -26.39 -6.31
C PHE A 712 -14.23 -26.25 -6.06
N LEU A 713 -13.68 -27.11 -5.19
CA LEU A 713 -12.24 -27.25 -5.03
C LEU A 713 -11.67 -27.92 -6.28
N THR A 714 -11.04 -27.13 -7.13
CA THR A 714 -10.17 -27.63 -8.18
C THR A 714 -8.78 -27.82 -7.60
N VAL A 715 -8.16 -28.98 -7.82
CA VAL A 715 -6.73 -29.19 -7.53
C VAL A 715 -6.06 -29.68 -8.81
N ILE A 716 -4.94 -29.07 -9.16
CA ILE A 716 -4.14 -29.39 -10.33
C ILE A 716 -2.90 -30.16 -9.86
N ALA A 717 -2.52 -31.21 -10.60
CA ALA A 717 -1.36 -32.06 -10.32
C ALA A 717 -1.33 -32.64 -8.89
N LEU A 718 -2.44 -33.23 -8.43
CA LEU A 718 -2.54 -33.83 -7.09
C LEU A 718 -1.37 -34.81 -6.80
N PRO A 719 -0.66 -34.69 -5.67
CA PRO A 719 0.45 -35.58 -5.32
C PRO A 719 0.08 -37.07 -5.39
N LYS A 720 1.04 -37.90 -5.80
CA LYS A 720 0.83 -39.35 -6.01
C LYS A 720 0.45 -40.03 -4.69
N TYR A 721 -0.50 -40.97 -4.77
CA TYR A 721 -1.04 -41.74 -3.64
C TYR A 721 -1.79 -40.95 -2.56
N THR A 722 -2.20 -39.71 -2.81
CA THR A 722 -2.99 -38.90 -1.87
C THR A 722 -4.27 -39.62 -1.43
N THR A 723 -4.43 -39.86 -0.13
CA THR A 723 -5.54 -40.60 0.48
C THR A 723 -6.65 -39.69 1.00
N SER A 724 -6.33 -38.43 1.29
CA SER A 724 -7.27 -37.47 1.88
C SER A 724 -6.85 -36.03 1.58
N ILE A 725 -7.85 -35.14 1.60
CA ILE A 725 -7.66 -33.69 1.51
C ILE A 725 -8.41 -33.06 2.69
N THR A 726 -7.81 -32.06 3.35
CA THR A 726 -8.52 -31.21 4.31
C THR A 726 -8.65 -29.78 3.79
N TRP A 727 -9.72 -29.11 4.22
CA TRP A 727 -9.95 -27.69 4.04
C TRP A 727 -10.26 -27.08 5.41
N ASN A 728 -9.47 -26.08 5.83
CA ASN A 728 -9.59 -25.45 7.15
C ASN A 728 -9.59 -26.48 8.31
N GLY A 729 -8.77 -27.54 8.17
CA GLY A 729 -8.67 -28.64 9.13
C GLY A 729 -9.78 -29.70 9.08
N GLN A 730 -10.83 -29.50 8.28
CA GLN A 730 -11.93 -30.46 8.10
C GLN A 730 -11.69 -31.35 6.88
N PHE A 731 -11.99 -32.65 6.96
CA PHE A 731 -11.86 -33.55 5.82
C PHE A 731 -12.88 -33.22 4.71
N VAL A 732 -12.42 -33.20 3.46
CA VAL A 732 -13.28 -33.01 2.29
C VAL A 732 -13.99 -34.33 1.97
N GLU A 733 -15.13 -34.59 2.62
CA GLU A 733 -15.92 -35.85 2.52
C GLU A 733 -16.21 -36.32 1.09
N THR A 734 -16.29 -35.37 0.15
CA THR A 734 -16.56 -35.60 -1.28
C THR A 734 -15.35 -36.13 -2.07
N PHE A 735 -14.18 -36.22 -1.45
CA PHE A 735 -12.97 -36.78 -2.06
C PHE A 735 -12.87 -38.30 -1.81
N ALA A 736 -12.93 -39.09 -2.89
CA ALA A 736 -12.80 -40.54 -2.85
C ALA A 736 -11.54 -41.01 -3.62
N PRO A 737 -10.49 -41.54 -2.95
CA PRO A 737 -9.27 -42.01 -3.60
C PRO A 737 -9.46 -43.12 -4.64
N SER A 738 -10.58 -43.86 -4.57
CA SER A 738 -10.97 -44.87 -5.56
C SER A 738 -11.20 -44.31 -6.97
N ASN A 739 -11.29 -42.99 -7.11
CA ASN A 739 -11.47 -42.29 -8.39
C ASN A 739 -10.13 -41.88 -9.03
N LEU A 740 -9.00 -42.23 -8.41
CA LEU A 740 -7.65 -42.00 -8.93
C LEU A 740 -7.12 -43.28 -9.57
N ASP A 741 -6.56 -43.20 -10.78
CA ASP A 741 -5.91 -44.35 -11.41
C ASP A 741 -4.56 -44.64 -10.71
N GLY A 742 -4.33 -45.89 -10.31
CA GLY A 742 -3.15 -46.29 -9.54
C GLY A 742 -1.81 -46.08 -10.26
N ALA A 743 -1.84 -45.90 -11.59
CA ALA A 743 -0.66 -45.59 -12.39
C ALA A 743 -0.35 -44.07 -12.53
N THR A 744 -1.36 -43.20 -12.41
CA THR A 744 -1.24 -41.75 -12.69
C THR A 744 -2.28 -40.94 -11.90
N SER A 745 -1.81 -40.05 -11.00
CA SER A 745 -2.67 -38.99 -10.43
C SER A 745 -3.27 -38.13 -11.56
N PRO A 746 -4.58 -37.79 -11.53
CA PRO A 746 -5.17 -36.88 -12.50
C PRO A 746 -4.49 -35.51 -12.52
N GLY A 747 -4.41 -34.89 -13.70
CA GLY A 747 -3.81 -33.58 -13.91
C GLY A 747 -4.70 -32.46 -13.39
N VAL A 748 -6.02 -32.66 -13.40
CA VAL A 748 -7.02 -31.80 -12.75
C VAL A 748 -8.09 -32.66 -12.09
N ILE A 749 -8.36 -32.42 -10.81
CA ILE A 749 -9.57 -32.90 -10.13
C ILE A 749 -10.47 -31.71 -9.81
N LYS A 750 -11.79 -31.91 -9.87
CA LYS A 750 -12.79 -30.95 -9.38
C LYS A 750 -13.71 -31.66 -8.39
N ILE A 751 -13.67 -31.20 -7.14
CA ILE A 751 -14.39 -31.77 -6.01
C ILE A 751 -15.43 -30.74 -5.55
N PRO A 752 -16.71 -31.09 -5.34
CA PRO A 752 -17.66 -30.18 -4.71
C PRO A 752 -17.18 -29.87 -3.28
N LEU A 753 -16.70 -28.65 -3.05
CA LEU A 753 -16.27 -28.22 -1.73
C LEU A 753 -17.50 -27.73 -0.98
N ARG A 754 -18.23 -28.71 -0.44
CA ARG A 754 -19.27 -28.42 0.54
C ARG A 754 -18.61 -27.63 1.67
N GLN A 755 -19.10 -26.41 1.91
CA GLN A 755 -18.90 -25.70 3.17
C GLN A 755 -19.01 -26.72 4.31
N ALA A 756 -18.12 -26.66 5.30
CA ALA A 756 -18.16 -27.54 6.44
C ALA A 756 -19.35 -27.15 7.34
N ARG A 757 -20.57 -27.57 6.96
CA ARG A 757 -21.86 -27.35 7.64
C ARG A 757 -21.93 -28.15 8.95
N SER A 758 -20.95 -27.92 9.80
CA SER A 758 -20.69 -28.53 11.10
C SER A 758 -21.72 -28.04 12.11
N ALA A 759 -22.90 -28.68 12.10
CA ALA A 759 -24.10 -28.33 12.86
C ALA A 759 -24.72 -26.93 12.62
N ALA A 760 -23.99 -25.98 12.02
CA ALA A 760 -24.44 -24.62 11.73
C ALA A 760 -25.50 -24.48 10.61
N SER A 761 -26.23 -25.55 10.28
CA SER A 761 -27.22 -25.63 9.19
C SER A 761 -28.52 -24.85 9.44
N SER A 762 -28.48 -23.82 10.28
CA SER A 762 -29.58 -22.91 10.62
C SER A 762 -29.20 -21.43 10.52
N LEU A 763 -27.96 -21.09 10.13
CA LEU A 763 -27.52 -19.72 9.93
C LEU A 763 -28.15 -19.14 8.65
N THR A 764 -29.32 -18.51 8.80
CA THR A 764 -29.93 -17.68 7.75
C THR A 764 -29.11 -16.42 7.51
N SER A 765 -29.35 -15.70 6.41
CA SER A 765 -28.72 -14.39 6.14
C SER A 765 -29.02 -13.31 7.19
N ASN A 766 -29.95 -13.55 8.12
CA ASN A 766 -30.15 -12.69 9.29
C ASN A 766 -29.05 -12.84 10.35
N ALA A 767 -28.29 -13.96 10.37
CA ALA A 767 -27.24 -14.21 11.36
C ALA A 767 -26.04 -13.26 11.26
N PHE A 768 -25.87 -12.60 10.11
CA PHE A 768 -24.83 -11.61 9.86
C PHE A 768 -25.37 -10.18 9.75
N LYS A 769 -26.64 -9.95 10.08
CA LYS A 769 -27.19 -8.59 10.12
C LYS A 769 -26.79 -7.92 11.42
N PRO A 770 -26.29 -6.68 11.38
CA PRO A 770 -26.12 -5.89 12.60
C PRO A 770 -27.49 -5.57 13.23
N PRO A 771 -27.52 -5.25 14.53
CA PRO A 771 -28.67 -4.62 15.14
C PRO A 771 -28.91 -3.23 14.51
N ILE A 772 -30.13 -2.72 14.66
CA ILE A 772 -30.38 -1.29 14.48
C ILE A 772 -29.61 -0.55 15.58
N LEU A 773 -29.03 0.61 15.25
CA LEU A 773 -28.45 1.49 16.26
C LEU A 773 -29.57 2.37 16.83
N ASP A 774 -30.19 1.91 17.90
CA ASP A 774 -31.28 2.57 18.62
C ASP A 774 -30.85 2.94 20.06
N ASP A 775 -31.82 3.25 20.93
CA ASP A 775 -31.65 3.61 22.35
C ASP A 775 -30.63 4.76 22.65
N TRP A 776 -30.33 5.60 21.65
CA TRP A 776 -29.35 6.68 21.73
C TRP A 776 -29.55 7.64 22.91
N GLU A 777 -28.43 7.98 23.54
CA GLU A 777 -28.28 8.93 24.63
C GLU A 777 -27.45 10.14 24.17
N TYR A 778 -27.86 11.32 24.61
CA TYR A 778 -27.28 12.61 24.25
C TYR A 778 -26.82 13.38 25.49
N ALA A 779 -25.67 14.03 25.38
CA ALA A 779 -25.18 15.05 26.31
C ALA A 779 -24.68 16.29 25.56
N ASP A 780 -24.72 17.44 26.22
CA ASP A 780 -24.02 18.66 25.78
C ASP A 780 -22.51 18.47 25.94
N SER A 781 -21.74 18.76 24.88
CA SER A 781 -20.28 18.69 24.84
C SER A 781 -19.64 20.06 24.54
N LEU A 782 -20.39 21.14 24.73
CA LEU A 782 -19.89 22.52 24.73
C LEU A 782 -20.34 23.30 25.99
N PRO A 783 -20.15 22.78 27.22
CA PRO A 783 -20.51 23.52 28.44
C PRO A 783 -19.75 24.86 28.59
N GLU A 784 -18.64 25.04 27.87
CA GLU A 784 -17.80 26.24 27.84
C GLU A 784 -18.61 27.53 27.59
N ILE A 785 -19.61 27.50 26.72
CA ILE A 785 -20.41 28.69 26.39
C ILE A 785 -21.42 29.05 27.49
N SER A 786 -21.53 28.25 28.55
CA SER A 786 -22.40 28.58 29.68
C SER A 786 -21.79 29.68 30.55
N SER A 787 -22.62 30.66 30.95
CA SER A 787 -22.28 31.74 31.89
C SER A 787 -21.93 31.28 33.33
N THR A 788 -21.87 29.97 33.56
CA THR A 788 -21.51 29.30 34.81
C THR A 788 -20.28 28.39 34.67
N TYR A 789 -19.63 28.38 33.50
CA TYR A 789 -18.45 27.55 33.25
C TYR A 789 -17.21 28.08 33.98
N ASP A 790 -16.43 27.18 34.57
CA ASP A 790 -15.16 27.48 35.26
C ASP A 790 -13.97 26.94 34.46
N ASP A 791 -13.29 27.84 33.73
CA ASP A 791 -12.04 27.59 33.02
C ASP A 791 -10.77 27.87 33.86
N SER A 792 -10.88 28.10 35.18
CA SER A 792 -9.73 28.42 36.03
C SER A 792 -8.60 27.38 35.89
N LYS A 793 -8.97 26.10 35.73
CA LYS A 793 -8.09 24.94 35.51
C LYS A 793 -7.47 24.85 34.10
N TRP A 794 -8.01 25.56 33.11
CA TRP A 794 -7.48 25.55 31.74
C TRP A 794 -6.11 26.21 31.67
N MET A 795 -5.30 25.84 30.68
CA MET A 795 -3.99 26.44 30.49
C MET A 795 -4.14 27.91 30.08
N THR A 796 -3.42 28.81 30.76
CA THR A 796 -3.42 30.24 30.42
C THR A 796 -2.50 30.47 29.22
N ALA A 797 -3.04 30.95 28.11
CA ALA A 797 -2.31 31.16 26.86
C ALA A 797 -1.58 32.52 26.87
N ASN A 798 -0.42 32.55 27.52
CA ASN A 798 0.37 33.78 27.74
C ASN A 798 1.79 33.75 27.14
N ASN A 799 2.15 32.74 26.33
CA ASN A 799 3.44 32.68 25.65
C ASN A 799 3.64 33.94 24.78
N LYS A 800 4.81 34.59 24.90
CA LYS A 800 5.16 35.81 24.16
C LYS A 800 6.04 35.57 22.93
N THR A 801 6.48 34.34 22.74
CA THR A 801 7.35 33.87 21.65
C THR A 801 6.96 32.46 21.26
N THR A 802 7.25 32.08 20.02
CA THR A 802 7.10 30.71 19.48
C THR A 802 8.42 30.25 18.86
N HIS A 803 8.60 28.95 18.66
CA HIS A 803 9.67 28.40 17.83
C HIS A 803 9.23 28.11 16.39
N LEU A 804 7.93 28.20 16.09
CA LEU A 804 7.42 28.11 14.71
C LEU A 804 7.96 29.30 13.89
N PRO A 805 8.26 29.12 12.58
CA PRO A 805 8.73 30.21 11.71
C PRO A 805 7.64 31.25 11.37
N TYR A 806 6.45 31.12 11.96
CA TYR A 806 5.27 31.96 11.73
C TYR A 806 4.91 32.73 13.01
N PRO A 807 5.37 33.99 13.20
CA PRO A 807 4.95 34.79 14.35
C PRO A 807 3.47 35.21 14.25
N PRO A 808 2.83 35.57 15.37
CA PRO A 808 1.50 36.20 15.37
C PRO A 808 1.46 37.45 14.49
N LEU A 809 0.39 37.59 13.72
CA LEU A 809 0.14 38.71 12.81
C LEU A 809 -0.22 39.99 13.59
N PHE A 810 -0.97 39.85 14.68
CA PHE A 810 -1.30 40.92 15.64
C PHE A 810 -1.91 40.34 16.92
N GLY A 811 -1.83 41.08 18.02
CA GLY A 811 -2.12 40.56 19.37
C GLY A 811 -0.82 40.39 20.17
N GLU A 812 -0.94 40.18 21.48
CA GLU A 812 0.22 40.20 22.39
C GLU A 812 0.73 38.83 22.81
N SER A 813 -0.03 37.76 22.62
CA SER A 813 0.32 36.40 23.02
C SER A 813 0.21 35.46 21.82
N VAL A 814 1.05 34.43 21.78
CA VAL A 814 0.94 33.35 20.82
C VAL A 814 -0.24 32.47 21.20
N LEU A 815 -1.12 32.17 20.25
CA LEU A 815 -2.28 31.29 20.42
C LEU A 815 -2.21 30.11 19.45
N TYR A 816 -1.10 29.36 19.49
CA TYR A 816 -0.90 28.14 18.70
C TYR A 816 -0.95 26.91 19.60
N GLY A 817 -1.81 25.94 19.27
CA GLY A 817 -2.10 24.81 20.16
C GLY A 817 -0.84 24.04 20.55
N CYS A 818 0.08 23.82 19.61
CA CYS A 818 1.32 23.09 19.85
C CYS A 818 2.29 23.74 20.84
N ASP A 819 2.31 25.07 20.94
CA ASP A 819 3.12 25.79 21.94
C ASP A 819 2.56 25.62 23.37
N TYR A 820 1.38 24.98 23.50
CA TYR A 820 0.70 24.62 24.75
C TYR A 820 0.48 23.10 24.89
N GLY A 821 1.05 22.28 24.00
CA GLY A 821 0.94 20.82 24.03
C GLY A 821 -0.27 20.22 23.29
N PHE A 822 -1.06 21.02 22.58
CA PHE A 822 -2.31 20.62 21.93
C PHE A 822 -2.21 20.70 20.40
N CYS A 823 -1.78 19.62 19.74
CA CYS A 823 -1.53 19.60 18.29
C CYS A 823 -2.55 18.77 17.48
N GLU A 824 -3.42 18.05 18.17
CA GLU A 824 -4.27 16.99 17.65
C GLU A 824 -5.73 17.27 17.96
N GLY A 825 -6.61 17.07 16.98
CA GLY A 825 -8.05 17.28 17.13
C GLY A 825 -8.46 18.71 17.43
N ILE A 826 -9.74 18.87 17.79
CA ILE A 826 -10.33 20.19 18.04
C ILE A 826 -9.67 20.86 19.25
N VAL A 827 -9.30 22.13 19.12
CA VAL A 827 -8.76 22.95 20.23
C VAL A 827 -9.75 24.07 20.53
N ILE A 828 -10.05 24.28 21.82
CA ILE A 828 -10.96 25.33 22.27
C ILE A 828 -10.14 26.47 22.90
N TRP A 829 -10.45 27.70 22.49
CA TRP A 829 -9.82 28.93 22.97
C TRP A 829 -10.86 29.81 23.64
N ARG A 830 -10.48 30.51 24.72
CA ARG A 830 -11.36 31.45 25.45
C ARG A 830 -10.63 32.75 25.72
N GLY A 831 -11.11 33.85 25.13
CA GLY A 831 -10.55 35.20 25.29
C GLY A 831 -11.40 36.04 26.22
N HIS A 832 -10.88 36.36 27.39
CA HIS A 832 -11.60 37.07 28.45
C HIS A 832 -11.38 38.57 28.34
N PHE A 833 -12.42 39.38 28.52
CA PHE A 833 -12.31 40.84 28.60
C PHE A 833 -13.39 41.43 29.52
N TYR A 834 -13.03 42.47 30.28
CA TYR A 834 -13.96 43.14 31.17
C TYR A 834 -14.70 44.25 30.41
N GLY A 835 -15.97 44.01 30.08
CA GLY A 835 -16.71 44.80 29.10
C GLY A 835 -17.03 46.22 29.57
N ALA A 836 -16.71 47.21 28.74
CA ALA A 836 -17.14 48.60 28.90
C ALA A 836 -18.53 48.86 28.28
N GLY A 837 -18.97 48.03 27.33
CA GLY A 837 -20.18 48.21 26.53
C GLY A 837 -19.97 48.98 25.21
N SER A 838 -18.72 49.38 24.94
CA SER A 838 -18.28 49.99 23.68
C SER A 838 -17.74 48.95 22.68
N GLU A 839 -17.50 47.73 23.12
CA GLU A 839 -17.03 46.62 22.28
C GLU A 839 -18.13 46.15 21.32
N ARG A 840 -17.82 46.08 20.01
CA ARG A 840 -18.78 45.76 18.94
C ARG A 840 -18.33 44.65 18.01
N SER A 841 -17.05 44.27 18.04
CA SER A 841 -16.56 43.09 17.30
C SER A 841 -15.22 42.59 17.82
N VAL A 842 -14.87 41.38 17.42
CA VAL A 842 -13.50 40.85 17.45
C VAL A 842 -13.07 40.52 16.02
N ARG A 843 -11.87 40.95 15.61
CA ARG A 843 -11.17 40.41 14.44
C ARG A 843 -10.33 39.22 14.87
N LEU A 844 -10.46 38.10 14.18
CA LEU A 844 -9.71 36.87 14.42
C LEU A 844 -9.13 36.37 13.10
N VAL A 845 -7.85 35.99 13.12
CA VAL A 845 -7.22 35.15 12.09
C VAL A 845 -7.07 33.75 12.67
N ILE A 846 -7.76 32.76 12.12
CA ILE A 846 -7.84 31.39 12.65
C ILE A 846 -7.34 30.42 11.58
N ASN A 847 -6.46 29.48 11.95
CA ASN A 847 -5.91 28.44 11.09
C ASN A 847 -6.14 27.05 11.70
N GLY A 848 -6.57 26.10 10.89
CA GLY A 848 -6.82 24.71 11.29
C GLY A 848 -6.30 23.66 10.30
N GLY A 849 -5.51 24.06 9.30
CA GLY A 849 -5.20 23.23 8.13
C GLY A 849 -6.33 23.23 7.10
N GLU A 850 -6.05 22.79 5.88
CA GLU A 850 -7.03 22.79 4.78
C GLU A 850 -8.31 22.03 5.15
N GLY A 851 -9.46 22.63 4.86
CA GLY A 851 -10.76 22.00 5.11
C GLY A 851 -11.27 22.11 6.55
N PHE A 852 -10.63 22.91 7.41
CA PHE A 852 -11.08 23.16 8.78
C PHE A 852 -12.38 24.00 8.87
N ALA A 853 -12.88 24.13 10.10
CA ALA A 853 -13.87 25.13 10.48
C ALA A 853 -13.51 25.75 11.85
N ALA A 854 -14.08 26.92 12.14
CA ALA A 854 -14.09 27.48 13.49
C ALA A 854 -15.41 28.18 13.83
N SER A 855 -16.02 27.83 14.96
CA SER A 855 -17.23 28.49 15.49
C SER A 855 -16.82 29.49 16.57
N VAL A 856 -17.32 30.73 16.46
CA VAL A 856 -17.00 31.82 17.39
C VAL A 856 -18.25 32.25 18.13
N TYR A 857 -18.20 32.12 19.45
CA TYR A 857 -19.23 32.53 20.40
C TYR A 857 -18.77 33.74 21.21
N ILE A 858 -19.70 34.59 21.63
CA ILE A 858 -19.53 35.56 22.72
C ILE A 858 -20.48 35.17 23.84
N ASN A 859 -19.94 34.86 25.01
CA ASN A 859 -20.70 34.26 26.11
C ASN A 859 -21.50 33.02 25.62
N ASP A 860 -22.83 33.03 25.73
CA ASP A 860 -23.74 31.96 25.27
C ASP A 860 -24.28 32.14 23.83
N VAL A 861 -23.75 33.10 23.07
CA VAL A 861 -24.29 33.51 21.74
C VAL A 861 -23.33 33.13 20.61
N LEU A 862 -23.75 32.27 19.67
CA LEU A 862 -23.02 32.05 18.42
C LEU A 862 -23.02 33.35 17.60
N ILE A 863 -21.84 33.81 17.19
CA ILE A 863 -21.72 34.88 16.19
C ILE A 863 -21.78 34.30 14.78
N ARG A 864 -20.90 33.35 14.47
CA ARG A 864 -20.76 32.71 13.15
C ARG A 864 -19.81 31.52 13.24
N THR A 865 -20.00 30.54 12.35
CA THR A 865 -18.96 29.56 12.00
C THR A 865 -18.33 29.92 10.67
N THR A 866 -17.00 29.93 10.58
CA THR A 866 -16.26 30.04 9.32
C THR A 866 -15.68 28.69 8.94
N TYR A 867 -15.60 28.41 7.63
CA TYR A 867 -15.06 27.17 7.08
C TYR A 867 -14.68 27.38 5.62
N GLY A 868 -13.83 26.49 5.08
CA GLY A 868 -13.47 26.50 3.65
C GLY A 868 -14.65 26.12 2.76
N ASN A 869 -15.40 27.10 2.26
CA ASN A 869 -16.44 26.89 1.26
C ASN A 869 -15.83 26.85 -0.15
N SER A 870 -15.52 25.65 -0.64
CA SER A 870 -15.02 25.43 -2.00
C SER A 870 -16.05 24.66 -2.82
N THR A 871 -16.64 25.30 -3.84
CA THR A 871 -17.60 24.65 -4.75
C THR A 871 -16.96 23.80 -5.85
N ASN A 872 -15.63 23.70 -5.88
CA ASN A 872 -14.87 23.13 -7.01
C ASN A 872 -13.51 22.54 -6.60
N ASN A 873 -13.38 22.08 -5.35
CA ASN A 873 -12.19 21.53 -4.67
C ASN A 873 -10.96 22.47 -4.59
N LYS A 874 -10.83 23.49 -5.44
CA LYS A 874 -9.62 24.28 -5.68
C LYS A 874 -9.47 25.53 -4.80
N ASN A 875 -10.39 25.73 -3.84
CA ASN A 875 -10.46 26.91 -2.98
C ASN A 875 -10.71 26.53 -1.51
N ILE A 876 -10.23 25.36 -1.09
CA ILE A 876 -10.29 24.91 0.29
C ILE A 876 -9.20 25.67 1.06
N VAL A 877 -9.59 26.54 2.01
CA VAL A 877 -8.63 27.33 2.78
C VAL A 877 -8.20 26.63 4.06
N SER A 878 -6.95 26.89 4.47
CA SER A 878 -6.40 26.50 5.77
C SER A 878 -6.54 27.58 6.85
N GLU A 879 -6.90 28.80 6.46
CA GLU A 879 -6.92 29.99 7.32
C GLU A 879 -8.06 30.94 6.94
N THR A 880 -8.65 31.63 7.93
CA THR A 880 -9.66 32.70 7.73
C THR A 880 -9.26 33.94 8.52
N ASP A 881 -9.38 35.13 7.92
CA ASP A 881 -9.16 36.46 8.56
C ASP A 881 -10.46 37.26 8.52
N GLU A 882 -11.13 37.35 9.67
CA GLU A 882 -12.56 37.66 9.72
C GLU A 882 -12.94 38.56 10.89
N VAL A 883 -13.97 39.39 10.70
CA VAL A 883 -14.51 40.29 11.73
C VAL A 883 -15.87 39.77 12.22
N TYR A 884 -15.90 39.36 13.48
CA TYR A 884 -17.05 38.78 14.15
C TYR A 884 -17.77 39.88 14.93
N VAL A 885 -18.88 40.37 14.39
CA VAL A 885 -19.67 41.48 14.96
C VAL A 885 -20.56 40.98 16.08
N PHE A 886 -20.52 41.65 17.24
CA PHE A 886 -21.29 41.31 18.42
C PHE A 886 -22.70 41.95 18.35
N PRO A 887 -23.79 41.17 18.59
CA PRO A 887 -25.11 41.74 18.87
C PRO A 887 -25.04 42.71 20.06
N GLU A 888 -25.78 43.82 20.01
CA GLU A 888 -25.66 44.93 20.98
C GLU A 888 -25.90 44.55 22.45
N TRP A 889 -26.59 43.44 22.69
CA TRP A 889 -26.95 42.90 24.00
C TRP A 889 -26.05 41.73 24.47
N SER A 890 -25.11 41.29 23.63
CA SER A 890 -24.29 40.10 23.89
C SER A 890 -23.06 40.34 24.78
N VAL A 891 -22.55 41.57 24.79
CA VAL A 891 -21.54 42.04 25.75
C VAL A 891 -22.24 42.63 26.97
N VAL A 892 -21.90 42.14 28.16
CA VAL A 892 -22.47 42.61 29.44
C VAL A 892 -21.51 43.59 30.11
N PRO A 893 -21.83 44.89 30.21
CA PRO A 893 -20.93 45.89 30.80
C PRO A 893 -20.69 45.63 32.29
N GLY A 894 -19.47 45.92 32.75
CA GLY A 894 -19.08 45.72 34.15
C GLY A 894 -18.96 44.25 34.57
N ARG A 895 -18.76 43.34 33.62
CA ARG A 895 -18.51 41.90 33.85
C ARG A 895 -17.38 41.40 32.96
N ASP A 896 -16.81 40.26 33.35
CA ASP A 896 -15.99 39.48 32.43
C ASP A 896 -16.88 38.88 31.33
N ASN A 897 -16.44 38.98 30.09
CA ASN A 897 -17.08 38.49 28.89
C ASN A 897 -16.09 37.61 28.14
N VAL A 898 -16.56 36.51 27.55
CA VAL A 898 -15.65 35.50 26.98
C VAL A 898 -15.97 35.22 25.52
N VAL A 899 -15.00 35.50 24.64
CA VAL A 899 -15.01 35.01 23.26
C VAL A 899 -14.56 33.56 23.27
N THR A 900 -15.48 32.61 23.04
CA THR A 900 -15.16 31.17 22.97
C THR A 900 -15.04 30.75 21.51
N ILE A 901 -13.96 30.08 21.14
CA ILE A 901 -13.64 29.68 19.77
C ILE A 901 -13.38 28.17 19.75
N ILE A 902 -14.22 27.44 19.03
CA ILE A 902 -13.98 26.04 18.67
C ILE A 902 -13.17 26.07 17.38
N GLN A 903 -11.96 25.50 17.35
CA GLN A 903 -11.14 25.43 16.14
C GLN A 903 -10.89 23.97 15.77
N ASP A 904 -11.38 23.55 14.60
CA ASP A 904 -11.06 22.23 14.05
C ASP A 904 -9.59 22.16 13.64
N ASN A 905 -8.99 21.00 13.79
CA ASN A 905 -7.65 20.71 13.33
C ASN A 905 -7.72 19.52 12.37
N MET A 906 -7.25 19.74 11.15
CA MET A 906 -7.23 18.74 10.08
C MET A 906 -5.89 17.98 10.03
N GLY A 907 -5.04 18.17 11.05
CA GLY A 907 -3.67 17.69 11.11
C GLY A 907 -2.66 18.80 10.81
N LEU A 908 -1.41 18.61 11.24
CA LEU A 908 -0.26 19.36 10.71
C LEU A 908 0.04 18.94 9.26
N ASP A 909 0.47 19.90 8.44
CA ASP A 909 0.78 19.74 7.01
C ASP A 909 2.01 18.85 6.77
N GLU A 910 2.27 18.49 5.51
CA GLU A 910 3.48 17.76 5.11
C GLU A 910 4.69 18.69 4.86
N THR A 911 5.86 18.11 4.58
CA THR A 911 7.13 18.86 4.46
C THR A 911 7.77 18.65 3.09
N HIS A 912 7.36 19.47 2.12
CA HIS A 912 7.78 19.32 0.73
C HIS A 912 9.24 19.73 0.47
N ASN A 913 9.93 18.94 -0.35
CA ASN A 913 11.34 19.11 -0.75
C ASN A 913 11.66 20.36 -1.59
N LYS A 914 10.67 21.23 -1.86
CA LYS A 914 10.82 22.47 -2.65
C LYS A 914 10.09 23.61 -1.94
N TRP A 915 10.83 24.67 -1.59
CA TRP A 915 10.34 25.93 -1.00
C TRP A 915 9.65 25.87 0.39
N GLN A 916 9.29 24.70 0.92
CA GLN A 916 8.53 24.53 2.17
C GLN A 916 9.07 23.40 3.07
N THR A 917 10.38 23.39 3.33
CA THR A 917 11.04 22.37 4.18
C THR A 917 10.70 22.50 5.68
N ASP A 918 9.89 23.50 6.06
CA ASP A 918 9.26 23.65 7.38
C ASP A 918 7.71 23.62 7.28
N GLY A 919 7.13 23.05 6.20
CA GLY A 919 5.68 23.04 5.96
C GLY A 919 4.84 22.46 7.10
N SER A 920 5.29 21.36 7.70
CA SER A 920 4.71 20.73 8.90
C SER A 920 4.70 21.59 10.17
N ARG A 921 5.30 22.78 10.12
CA ARG A 921 5.33 23.79 11.21
C ARG A 921 4.32 24.93 11.00
N SER A 922 3.49 24.82 9.98
CA SER A 922 2.27 25.59 9.78
C SER A 922 1.43 25.60 11.07
N PRO A 923 1.05 26.76 11.63
CA PRO A 923 0.41 26.83 12.94
C PRO A 923 -1.03 26.32 12.92
N ARG A 924 -1.53 25.91 14.09
CA ARG A 924 -2.94 25.59 14.35
C ARG A 924 -3.41 26.39 15.56
N GLY A 925 -4.53 27.10 15.43
CA GLY A 925 -5.01 28.07 16.44
C GLY A 925 -5.25 29.46 15.85
N ILE A 926 -4.99 30.50 16.63
CA ILE A 926 -5.33 31.89 16.32
C ILE A 926 -4.04 32.68 16.01
N ARG A 927 -3.86 33.08 14.76
CA ARG A 927 -2.69 33.85 14.29
C ARG A 927 -2.82 35.36 14.49
N GLY A 928 -4.03 35.87 14.71
CA GLY A 928 -4.25 37.28 14.99
C GLY A 928 -5.53 37.49 15.77
N TYR A 929 -5.51 38.36 16.78
CA TYR A 929 -6.72 38.72 17.53
C TYR A 929 -6.74 40.20 17.93
N LYS A 930 -7.90 40.85 17.80
CA LYS A 930 -8.12 42.24 18.25
C LYS A 930 -9.60 42.54 18.48
N LEU A 931 -9.95 43.12 19.64
CA LEU A 931 -11.26 43.73 19.87
C LEU A 931 -11.39 45.09 19.16
N SER A 932 -12.62 45.49 18.83
CA SER A 932 -12.91 46.79 18.22
C SER A 932 -12.56 47.98 19.13
N ASP A 933 -12.74 47.78 20.44
CA ASP A 933 -12.40 48.69 21.53
C ASP A 933 -12.01 47.81 22.76
N GLY A 934 -11.32 48.38 23.74
CA GLY A 934 -10.80 47.65 24.89
C GLY A 934 -9.68 46.65 24.54
N MET A 935 -9.36 45.77 25.49
CA MET A 935 -8.32 44.74 25.37
C MET A 935 -8.74 43.46 26.09
N PHE A 936 -8.26 42.30 25.61
CA PHE A 936 -8.38 41.04 26.35
C PHE A 936 -7.54 41.09 27.62
N SER A 937 -8.11 40.65 28.76
CA SER A 937 -7.43 40.54 30.04
C SER A 937 -6.46 39.36 30.05
N HIS A 938 -6.89 38.22 29.50
CA HIS A 938 -6.10 37.02 29.29
C HIS A 938 -6.79 36.07 28.29
N TRP A 939 -6.05 35.03 27.89
CA TRP A 939 -6.57 33.92 27.10
C TRP A 939 -6.40 32.60 27.86
N LYS A 940 -7.33 31.68 27.64
CA LYS A 940 -7.29 30.27 28.05
C LYS A 940 -7.32 29.36 26.82
N VAL A 941 -6.71 28.18 26.92
CA VAL A 941 -6.67 27.15 25.87
C VAL A 941 -6.83 25.75 26.46
N GLN A 942 -7.55 24.90 25.74
CA GLN A 942 -7.72 23.49 26.07
C GLN A 942 -7.84 22.64 24.80
N GLY A 943 -6.90 21.71 24.62
CA GLY A 943 -7.04 20.55 23.72
C GLY A 943 -7.37 19.28 24.52
N LYS A 944 -6.93 18.12 24.05
CA LYS A 944 -7.03 16.85 24.81
C LYS A 944 -6.37 16.94 26.19
N VAL A 945 -6.80 16.11 27.14
CA VAL A 945 -6.28 16.17 28.51
C VAL A 945 -4.78 15.84 28.55
N GLY A 946 -4.00 16.72 29.17
CA GLY A 946 -2.55 16.55 29.34
C GLY A 946 -1.69 16.83 28.09
N GLY A 947 -2.29 17.07 26.92
CA GLY A 947 -1.57 17.34 25.68
C GLY A 947 -0.64 16.20 25.25
N TYR A 948 0.32 16.45 24.35
CA TYR A 948 1.28 15.42 23.94
C TYR A 948 2.16 14.91 25.10
N LEU A 949 2.44 15.74 26.11
CA LEU A 949 3.25 15.34 27.28
C LEU A 949 2.53 14.37 28.23
N GLY A 950 1.19 14.41 28.30
CA GLY A 950 0.42 13.79 29.39
C GLY A 950 -0.91 13.15 28.98
N TYR A 951 -1.16 12.91 27.70
CA TYR A 951 -2.39 12.25 27.20
C TYR A 951 -2.67 10.92 27.93
N ARG A 952 -3.95 10.67 28.25
CA ARG A 952 -4.36 9.52 29.08
C ARG A 952 -4.33 8.20 28.32
N ASP A 953 -4.98 8.14 27.15
CA ASP A 953 -5.10 6.88 26.41
C ASP A 953 -3.76 6.46 25.78
N LYS A 954 -3.06 5.51 26.44
CA LYS A 954 -1.83 4.90 25.90
C LYS A 954 -2.10 3.72 24.96
N LEU A 955 -3.30 3.13 24.99
CA LEU A 955 -3.67 2.05 24.08
C LEU A 955 -3.86 2.62 22.67
N ARG A 956 -4.78 3.56 22.52
CA ARG A 956 -5.14 4.24 21.26
C ARG A 956 -4.20 5.40 20.93
N GLY A 957 -3.37 5.80 21.88
CA GLY A 957 -2.23 6.68 21.63
C GLY A 957 -2.59 8.12 21.31
N ILE A 958 -1.57 8.87 20.89
CA ILE A 958 -1.58 10.34 20.88
C ILE A 958 -2.62 10.99 19.96
N PHE A 959 -3.02 10.33 18.86
CA PHE A 959 -3.91 10.91 17.85
C PHE A 959 -5.40 10.57 18.03
N ASN A 960 -5.78 9.78 19.04
CA ASN A 960 -7.17 9.31 19.19
C ASN A 960 -8.14 10.39 19.70
N GLU A 961 -7.64 11.40 20.44
CA GLU A 961 -8.45 12.35 21.20
C GLU A 961 -8.13 13.81 20.82
N GLY A 962 -9.19 14.60 20.60
CA GLY A 962 -9.18 16.05 20.58
C GLY A 962 -9.59 16.67 21.92
N GLY A 963 -9.98 17.95 21.87
CA GLY A 963 -10.28 18.78 23.04
C GLY A 963 -11.76 19.08 23.31
N LEU A 964 -12.72 18.40 22.68
CA LEU A 964 -14.14 18.55 23.04
C LEU A 964 -14.40 18.03 24.45
N HIS A 965 -15.39 18.59 25.16
CA HIS A 965 -15.66 18.20 26.54
C HIS A 965 -15.85 16.68 26.73
N ALA A 966 -16.66 16.05 25.87
CA ALA A 966 -16.90 14.61 25.92
C ALA A 966 -15.62 13.76 25.74
N GLU A 967 -14.68 14.20 24.91
CA GLU A 967 -13.36 13.55 24.74
C GLU A 967 -12.54 13.69 26.04
N ARG A 968 -12.54 14.89 26.64
CA ARG A 968 -11.77 15.17 27.86
C ARG A 968 -12.30 14.46 29.11
N GLU A 969 -13.60 14.15 29.16
CA GLU A 969 -14.21 13.35 30.23
C GLU A 969 -14.29 11.84 29.90
N GLY A 970 -13.79 11.41 28.74
CA GLY A 970 -13.72 9.99 28.37
C GLY A 970 -15.03 9.36 27.88
N TRP A 971 -16.07 10.13 27.51
CA TRP A 971 -17.39 9.60 27.16
C TRP A 971 -17.41 8.70 25.90
N HIS A 972 -16.39 8.81 25.05
CA HIS A 972 -16.14 7.92 23.89
C HIS A 972 -15.72 6.51 24.28
N LEU A 973 -15.14 6.33 25.47
CA LEU A 973 -14.58 5.06 25.92
C LEU A 973 -15.69 4.06 26.30
N PRO A 974 -15.46 2.75 26.13
CA PRO A 974 -16.32 1.72 26.70
C PRO A 974 -16.13 1.67 28.23
N ALA A 975 -17.13 1.22 28.97
CA ALA A 975 -17.11 1.22 30.44
C ALA A 975 -16.02 0.33 31.07
N SER A 976 -15.40 -0.57 30.28
CA SER A 976 -14.24 -1.39 30.67
C SER A 976 -12.94 -0.60 30.81
N ASP A 977 -12.82 0.52 30.12
CA ASP A 977 -11.56 1.24 29.92
C ASP A 977 -11.46 2.49 30.81
N LEU A 978 -12.58 2.86 31.46
CA LEU A 978 -12.68 3.98 32.37
C LEU A 978 -12.15 3.61 33.76
N THR A 979 -11.44 4.53 34.42
CA THR A 979 -11.17 4.36 35.85
C THR A 979 -12.47 4.42 36.66
N ALA A 980 -12.47 3.87 37.87
CA ALA A 980 -13.62 3.95 38.79
C ALA A 980 -14.03 5.39 39.15
N HIS A 981 -13.20 6.40 38.86
CA HIS A 981 -13.57 7.82 38.98
C HIS A 981 -14.30 8.32 37.73
N GLU A 982 -13.78 8.04 36.53
CA GLU A 982 -14.37 8.46 35.25
C GLU A 982 -15.68 7.71 34.96
N LEU A 983 -15.76 6.41 35.27
CA LEU A 983 -17.00 5.64 35.20
C LEU A 983 -18.07 6.25 36.12
N LYS A 984 -17.70 6.64 37.34
CA LYS A 984 -18.64 7.33 38.25
C LYS A 984 -19.03 8.72 37.74
N ALA A 985 -18.15 9.45 37.06
CA ALA A 985 -18.49 10.73 36.45
C ALA A 985 -19.47 10.54 35.27
N LEU A 986 -19.25 9.51 34.45
CA LEU A 986 -20.13 9.08 33.37
C LEU A 986 -21.52 8.66 33.88
N ASP A 987 -21.58 7.89 34.98
CA ASP A 987 -22.83 7.49 35.67
C ASP A 987 -23.58 8.68 36.29
N GLN A 988 -22.86 9.78 36.58
CA GLN A 988 -23.42 11.02 37.12
C GLN A 988 -23.78 12.06 36.04
N GLN A 989 -23.42 11.80 34.78
CA GLN A 989 -23.73 12.69 33.66
C GLN A 989 -25.22 12.62 33.30
N GLN A 990 -25.84 13.76 33.04
CA GLN A 990 -27.27 13.85 32.72
C GLN A 990 -27.52 13.59 31.23
N TRP A 991 -27.58 12.30 30.87
CA TRP A 991 -27.94 11.83 29.54
C TRP A 991 -29.44 12.02 29.25
N MET A 992 -29.77 12.52 28.06
CA MET A 992 -31.14 12.58 27.53
C MET A 992 -31.30 11.55 26.41
N LYS A 993 -32.39 10.75 26.41
CA LYS A 993 -32.70 9.88 25.25
C LYS A 993 -33.03 10.75 24.04
N ARG A 994 -32.26 10.60 22.95
CA ARG A 994 -32.35 11.42 21.73
C ARG A 994 -31.58 10.77 20.58
N ASP A 995 -32.22 10.63 19.42
CA ASP A 995 -31.58 10.06 18.24
C ASP A 995 -30.73 11.11 17.49
N PRO A 996 -29.54 10.77 16.95
CA PRO A 996 -28.76 11.64 16.05
C PRO A 996 -29.55 12.21 14.87
N LEU A 997 -30.57 11.49 14.39
CA LEU A 997 -31.49 11.95 13.34
C LEU A 997 -32.34 13.15 13.76
N GLU A 998 -32.53 13.38 15.06
CA GLU A 998 -33.19 14.58 15.58
C GLU A 998 -32.26 15.81 15.64
N GLY A 999 -30.95 15.64 15.46
CA GLY A 999 -29.95 16.69 15.60
C GLY A 999 -29.85 17.24 17.03
N LEU A 1000 -29.16 18.38 17.20
CA LEU A 1000 -29.03 19.02 18.51
C LEU A 1000 -30.40 19.55 19.02
N PRO A 1001 -30.70 19.44 20.33
CA PRO A 1001 -31.93 19.97 20.90
C PRO A 1001 -31.95 21.50 20.87
N SER A 1002 -33.13 22.08 20.61
CA SER A 1002 -33.30 23.55 20.57
C SER A 1002 -33.07 24.18 21.94
N THR A 1003 -32.08 25.08 22.07
CA THR A 1003 -31.68 25.81 23.29
C THR A 1003 -32.68 26.87 23.78
N SER A 1004 -33.96 26.49 23.86
CA SER A 1004 -34.97 27.18 24.68
C SER A 1004 -34.67 26.99 26.18
N ARG A 1005 -33.59 27.62 26.67
CA ARG A 1005 -33.29 27.68 28.11
C ARG A 1005 -34.48 28.32 28.81
N PHE A 1006 -35.18 27.54 29.65
CA PHE A 1006 -36.26 28.03 30.49
C PHE A 1006 -35.76 29.21 31.33
N ALA A 1007 -36.45 30.34 31.28
CA ALA A 1007 -36.19 31.46 32.18
C ALA A 1007 -36.45 31.01 33.63
N THR A 1008 -35.39 30.82 34.41
CA THR A 1008 -35.50 30.48 35.83
C THR A 1008 -36.14 31.63 36.58
N GLN A 1009 -36.90 31.32 37.65
CA GLN A 1009 -37.63 32.32 38.44
C GLN A 1009 -36.73 33.42 39.04
N SER A 1010 -35.41 33.19 39.10
CA SER A 1010 -34.37 34.17 39.43
C SER A 1010 -34.38 35.41 38.54
N ASP A 1011 -34.65 35.26 37.24
CA ASP A 1011 -34.34 36.31 36.27
C ASP A 1011 -35.36 37.46 36.33
N HIS A 1012 -36.55 37.19 36.88
CA HIS A 1012 -37.52 38.22 37.24
C HIS A 1012 -37.08 39.14 38.39
N ALA A 1013 -36.12 38.72 39.23
CA ALA A 1013 -35.66 39.53 40.37
C ALA A 1013 -34.65 40.62 39.99
N LEU A 1014 -34.13 40.63 38.75
CA LEU A 1014 -33.05 41.52 38.31
C LEU A 1014 -33.52 42.71 37.44
N GLY A 1015 -34.81 42.81 37.12
CA GLY A 1015 -35.40 44.00 36.45
C GLY A 1015 -34.88 44.28 35.03
N LEU A 1016 -34.30 43.29 34.36
CA LEU A 1016 -33.75 43.43 33.00
C LEU A 1016 -34.88 43.52 31.95
N PRO A 1017 -34.73 44.35 30.90
CA PRO A 1017 -35.83 44.64 29.96
C PRO A 1017 -36.18 43.47 29.03
N HIS A 1018 -37.44 43.42 28.60
CA HIS A 1018 -38.09 42.31 27.89
C HIS A 1018 -37.59 42.01 26.45
N HIS A 1019 -36.38 42.40 26.07
CA HIS A 1019 -35.86 42.20 24.70
C HIS A 1019 -35.13 40.87 24.46
N ARG A 1020 -35.09 39.97 25.46
CA ARG A 1020 -34.36 38.69 25.43
C ARG A 1020 -34.98 37.59 24.52
N TRP A 1021 -35.93 37.94 23.66
CA TRP A 1021 -36.63 37.03 22.73
C TRP A 1021 -35.91 36.84 21.38
N MET A 1022 -34.63 37.20 21.29
CA MET A 1022 -33.74 36.90 20.15
C MET A 1022 -32.47 36.16 20.58
N ILE A 1023 -32.61 35.26 21.57
CA ILE A 1023 -31.79 34.05 21.63
C ILE A 1023 -31.99 33.29 20.31
N ASP A 1024 -30.97 32.53 19.87
CA ASP A 1024 -31.00 31.68 18.65
C ASP A 1024 -32.42 31.10 18.42
N PRO A 1025 -33.14 31.53 17.36
CA PRO A 1025 -34.58 31.29 17.23
C PRO A 1025 -34.93 29.82 17.00
N HIS A 1026 -33.95 28.97 16.72
CA HIS A 1026 -34.11 27.53 16.62
C HIS A 1026 -33.19 26.76 17.58
N GLY A 1027 -32.11 27.37 18.05
CA GLY A 1027 -31.29 26.93 19.17
C GLY A 1027 -30.43 25.70 18.88
N ARG A 1028 -29.95 25.53 17.64
CA ARG A 1028 -29.43 24.22 17.14
C ARG A 1028 -27.93 24.16 16.90
N SER A 1029 -27.22 25.27 17.11
CA SER A 1029 -25.77 25.32 16.97
C SER A 1029 -25.04 24.91 18.26
N GLY A 1030 -23.88 24.27 18.13
CA GLY A 1030 -23.08 23.81 19.26
C GLY A 1030 -22.44 22.45 19.01
N VAL A 1031 -22.00 21.77 20.08
CA VAL A 1031 -21.46 20.41 20.01
C VAL A 1031 -22.22 19.49 20.96
N GLY A 1032 -22.93 18.53 20.38
CA GLY A 1032 -23.52 17.42 21.12
C GLY A 1032 -22.60 16.20 21.15
N PHE A 1033 -22.84 15.30 22.10
CA PHE A 1033 -22.25 13.97 22.10
C PHE A 1033 -23.35 12.92 22.22
N PHE A 1034 -23.45 12.08 21.19
CA PHE A 1034 -24.41 10.98 21.12
C PHE A 1034 -23.71 9.66 21.42
N ARG A 1035 -24.36 8.73 22.12
CA ARG A 1035 -23.83 7.43 22.49
C ARG A 1035 -24.92 6.36 22.47
N THR A 1036 -24.59 5.18 21.97
CA THR A 1036 -25.42 3.97 22.13
C THR A 1036 -24.54 2.76 22.40
N SER A 1037 -25.10 1.65 22.85
CA SER A 1037 -24.39 0.39 23.02
C SER A 1037 -25.27 -0.81 22.65
N PHE A 1038 -24.69 -1.74 21.91
CA PHE A 1038 -25.35 -2.93 21.36
C PHE A 1038 -24.44 -4.14 21.53
N THR A 1039 -24.95 -5.34 21.22
CA THR A 1039 -24.16 -6.59 21.28
C THR A 1039 -24.11 -7.25 19.91
N LEU A 1040 -22.92 -7.72 19.52
CA LEU A 1040 -22.74 -8.58 18.34
C LEU A 1040 -22.51 -10.03 18.78
N SER A 1041 -22.85 -10.98 17.91
CA SER A 1041 -22.67 -12.42 18.15
C SER A 1041 -22.37 -13.16 16.84
N MET A 1042 -21.41 -12.62 16.08
CA MET A 1042 -21.00 -13.19 14.80
C MET A 1042 -20.31 -14.56 15.00
N PRO A 1043 -20.50 -15.52 14.06
CA PRO A 1043 -19.80 -16.80 14.07
C PRO A 1043 -18.27 -16.68 14.19
N ALA A 1044 -17.62 -17.74 14.71
CA ALA A 1044 -16.17 -17.80 14.83
C ALA A 1044 -15.48 -17.86 13.46
N GLU A 1045 -15.86 -18.87 12.68
CA GLU A 1045 -15.21 -19.30 11.42
C GLU A 1045 -15.48 -18.34 10.24
N HIS A 1046 -15.86 -17.08 10.49
CA HIS A 1046 -16.26 -16.15 9.44
C HIS A 1046 -15.58 -14.79 9.60
N ASP A 1047 -15.05 -14.23 8.51
CA ASP A 1047 -14.71 -12.81 8.44
C ASP A 1047 -15.95 -12.04 7.99
N VAL A 1048 -16.46 -11.20 8.87
CA VAL A 1048 -17.66 -10.38 8.65
C VAL A 1048 -17.17 -8.94 8.51
N MET A 1049 -17.06 -8.46 7.28
CA MET A 1049 -16.63 -7.09 7.01
C MET A 1049 -17.78 -6.14 7.28
N MET A 1050 -17.54 -5.07 8.05
CA MET A 1050 -18.59 -4.16 8.52
C MET A 1050 -18.16 -2.70 8.35
N SER A 1051 -19.14 -1.81 8.18
CA SER A 1051 -18.94 -0.36 8.07
C SER A 1051 -20.01 0.39 8.85
N VAL A 1052 -19.68 1.59 9.34
CA VAL A 1052 -20.68 2.58 9.77
C VAL A 1052 -20.93 3.56 8.63
N VAL A 1053 -22.20 3.89 8.37
CA VAL A 1053 -22.61 4.84 7.31
C VAL A 1053 -23.38 5.99 7.93
N PHE A 1054 -23.04 7.21 7.52
CA PHE A 1054 -23.80 8.44 7.77
C PHE A 1054 -24.74 8.69 6.59
N GLU A 1055 -26.04 8.60 6.82
CA GLU A 1055 -27.10 8.86 5.85
C GLU A 1055 -27.77 10.20 6.16
N ASP A 1056 -27.40 11.25 5.43
CA ASP A 1056 -27.99 12.58 5.61
C ASP A 1056 -29.38 12.65 4.94
N ILE A 1057 -30.44 12.83 5.73
CA ILE A 1057 -31.83 12.72 5.29
C ILE A 1057 -32.45 14.11 5.02
N GLY A 1058 -33.13 14.24 3.87
CA GLY A 1058 -34.02 15.37 3.58
C GLY A 1058 -33.36 16.64 3.06
N SER A 1059 -32.03 16.67 2.88
CA SER A 1059 -31.33 17.80 2.27
C SER A 1059 -30.93 17.52 0.81
N THR A 1060 -31.07 18.52 -0.06
CA THR A 1060 -30.52 18.53 -1.43
C THR A 1060 -29.15 19.22 -1.53
N ALA A 1061 -28.65 19.74 -0.42
CA ALA A 1061 -27.33 20.38 -0.29
C ALA A 1061 -26.51 19.73 0.84
N LEU A 1062 -25.19 19.81 0.77
CA LEU A 1062 -24.30 19.22 1.78
C LEU A 1062 -24.47 19.93 3.15
N PRO A 1063 -24.86 19.22 4.22
CA PRO A 1063 -25.34 19.84 5.46
C PRO A 1063 -24.20 20.40 6.35
N PRO A 1064 -24.37 21.55 7.03
CA PRO A 1064 -23.33 22.23 7.79
C PRO A 1064 -23.09 21.61 9.18
N TYR A 1065 -22.51 20.41 9.22
CA TYR A 1065 -22.02 19.79 10.45
C TYR A 1065 -20.62 19.19 10.31
N ARG A 1066 -19.99 18.92 11.45
CA ARG A 1066 -18.85 18.01 11.58
C ARG A 1066 -19.18 16.93 12.60
N ALA A 1067 -18.69 15.73 12.37
CA ALA A 1067 -18.84 14.64 13.32
C ALA A 1067 -17.54 13.84 13.50
N LEU A 1068 -17.27 13.40 14.73
CA LEU A 1068 -16.21 12.46 15.07
C LEU A 1068 -16.88 11.14 15.48
N LEU A 1069 -16.60 10.06 14.75
CA LEU A 1069 -17.12 8.72 15.00
C LEU A 1069 -16.18 7.94 15.90
N PHE A 1070 -16.67 7.46 17.04
CA PHE A 1070 -15.95 6.60 17.96
C PHE A 1070 -16.58 5.21 18.04
N ILE A 1071 -15.77 4.15 17.93
CA ILE A 1071 -16.15 2.75 18.09
C ILE A 1071 -15.31 2.16 19.20
N ASN A 1072 -15.92 1.76 20.33
CA ASN A 1072 -15.20 1.25 21.50
C ASN A 1072 -13.98 2.13 21.86
N GLY A 1073 -14.18 3.45 21.96
CA GLY A 1073 -13.14 4.44 22.24
C GLY A 1073 -12.24 4.82 21.05
N TRP A 1074 -12.15 4.02 19.99
CA TRP A 1074 -11.34 4.33 18.81
C TRP A 1074 -12.05 5.34 17.91
N MET A 1075 -11.42 6.49 17.67
CA MET A 1075 -11.90 7.45 16.69
C MET A 1075 -11.67 6.87 15.29
N MET A 1076 -12.73 6.41 14.62
CA MET A 1076 -12.70 5.72 13.32
C MET A 1076 -13.24 6.57 12.15
N GLY A 1077 -13.46 7.88 12.35
CA GLY A 1077 -13.96 8.75 11.29
C GLY A 1077 -14.10 10.22 11.67
N LYS A 1078 -13.63 11.12 10.80
CA LYS A 1078 -14.13 12.51 10.72
C LYS A 1078 -15.11 12.61 9.53
N ARG A 1079 -16.37 12.90 9.79
CA ARG A 1079 -17.39 13.22 8.77
C ARG A 1079 -17.55 14.74 8.71
N VAL A 1080 -17.18 15.36 7.59
CA VAL A 1080 -17.42 16.79 7.34
C VAL A 1080 -18.61 16.94 6.41
N GLY A 1081 -19.77 17.24 7.00
CA GLY A 1081 -21.09 17.20 6.37
C GLY A 1081 -21.15 17.98 5.05
N ASN A 1082 -20.63 19.21 5.10
CA ASN A 1082 -20.67 20.21 4.02
C ASN A 1082 -19.51 20.11 3.01
N LEU A 1083 -18.61 19.13 3.17
CA LEU A 1083 -17.39 19.02 2.37
C LEU A 1083 -17.27 17.66 1.67
N GLY A 1084 -17.49 16.54 2.37
CA GLY A 1084 -17.32 15.20 1.77
C GLY A 1084 -15.87 14.87 1.36
N PRO A 1085 -15.63 13.74 0.69
CA PRO A 1085 -16.64 12.82 0.12
C PRO A 1085 -17.09 11.72 1.10
N GLN A 1086 -16.31 11.38 2.13
CA GLN A 1086 -16.56 10.19 2.94
C GLN A 1086 -17.87 10.27 3.77
N THR A 1087 -18.72 9.25 3.57
CA THR A 1087 -19.93 8.96 4.36
C THR A 1087 -19.93 7.56 4.97
N LYS A 1088 -19.13 6.64 4.42
CA LYS A 1088 -18.97 5.25 4.87
C LYS A 1088 -17.59 5.04 5.48
N PHE A 1089 -17.54 4.43 6.65
CA PHE A 1089 -16.34 4.21 7.45
C PHE A 1089 -16.24 2.71 7.78
N PRO A 1090 -15.36 1.96 7.08
CA PRO A 1090 -15.08 0.56 7.42
C PRO A 1090 -14.55 0.44 8.85
N VAL A 1091 -14.97 -0.59 9.57
CA VAL A 1091 -14.49 -0.87 10.93
C VAL A 1091 -14.08 -2.32 11.04
N HIS A 1092 -12.86 -2.56 11.51
CA HIS A 1092 -12.29 -3.89 11.57
C HIS A 1092 -12.80 -4.69 12.79
N LYS A 1093 -12.82 -6.02 12.64
CA LYS A 1093 -12.90 -6.97 13.77
C LYS A 1093 -11.84 -6.60 14.82
N ASN A 1094 -12.15 -6.82 16.10
CA ASN A 1094 -11.40 -6.40 17.29
C ASN A 1094 -11.45 -4.89 17.60
N ILE A 1095 -11.63 -3.98 16.62
CA ILE A 1095 -12.14 -2.63 16.90
C ILE A 1095 -13.64 -2.72 17.20
N LEU A 1096 -14.40 -3.44 16.36
CA LEU A 1096 -15.69 -4.01 16.74
C LEU A 1096 -15.48 -5.35 17.46
N ASN A 1097 -16.03 -5.47 18.67
CA ASN A 1097 -16.15 -6.73 19.39
C ASN A 1097 -17.27 -7.56 18.75
N HIS A 1098 -16.91 -8.44 17.81
CA HIS A 1098 -17.87 -9.27 17.08
C HIS A 1098 -18.63 -10.30 17.94
N LYS A 1099 -18.23 -10.49 19.22
CA LYS A 1099 -18.82 -11.49 20.15
C LYS A 1099 -19.06 -10.92 21.54
N GLY A 1100 -19.55 -9.68 21.61
CA GLY A 1100 -19.91 -9.05 22.87
C GLY A 1100 -20.45 -7.65 22.68
N SER A 1101 -20.48 -6.90 23.78
CA SER A 1101 -20.95 -5.52 23.80
C SER A 1101 -19.99 -4.59 23.04
N ASN A 1102 -20.58 -3.61 22.38
CA ASN A 1102 -19.91 -2.52 21.67
C ASN A 1102 -20.57 -1.19 22.08
N THR A 1103 -19.78 -0.14 22.18
CA THR A 1103 -20.24 1.24 22.28
C THR A 1103 -19.91 1.96 20.99
N ILE A 1104 -20.91 2.63 20.39
CA ILE A 1104 -20.67 3.63 19.35
C ILE A 1104 -21.02 4.99 19.94
N ALA A 1105 -20.17 5.97 19.69
CA ALA A 1105 -20.43 7.35 20.05
C ALA A 1105 -20.10 8.30 18.88
N VAL A 1106 -20.81 9.42 18.81
CA VAL A 1106 -20.60 10.45 17.80
C VAL A 1106 -20.64 11.83 18.47
N ALA A 1107 -19.51 12.52 18.45
CA ALA A 1107 -19.51 13.97 18.69
C ALA A 1107 -20.09 14.65 17.45
N LEU A 1108 -21.17 15.43 17.59
CA LEU A 1108 -21.84 16.13 16.50
C LEU A 1108 -21.77 17.64 16.72
N TRP A 1109 -20.97 18.32 15.91
CA TRP A 1109 -20.86 19.78 15.86
C TRP A 1109 -21.76 20.33 14.76
N ALA A 1110 -22.86 20.96 15.14
CA ALA A 1110 -23.73 21.70 14.22
C ALA A 1110 -23.17 23.12 14.05
N MET A 1111 -22.77 23.46 12.81
CA MET A 1111 -22.04 24.70 12.50
C MET A 1111 -22.97 25.89 12.21
N ASP A 1112 -24.27 25.64 12.05
CA ASP A 1112 -25.29 26.64 11.75
C ASP A 1112 -26.46 26.53 12.75
N SER A 1113 -27.11 27.66 13.05
CA SER A 1113 -28.23 27.74 14.00
C SER A 1113 -29.59 27.48 13.37
N ILE A 1114 -29.73 27.70 12.05
CA ILE A 1114 -30.98 27.67 11.30
C ILE A 1114 -31.19 26.30 10.65
N VAL A 1115 -30.14 25.75 10.02
CA VAL A 1115 -30.19 24.49 9.27
C VAL A 1115 -30.27 23.29 10.22
N PRO A 1116 -31.37 22.50 10.22
CA PRO A 1116 -31.46 21.29 11.03
C PRO A 1116 -30.51 20.22 10.51
N ILE A 1117 -29.81 19.54 11.41
CA ILE A 1117 -28.98 18.38 11.06
C ILE A 1117 -29.80 17.11 11.27
N HIS A 1118 -30.02 16.36 10.19
CA HIS A 1118 -30.77 15.10 10.17
C HIS A 1118 -29.90 14.02 9.57
N THR A 1119 -29.02 13.40 10.37
CA THR A 1119 -28.15 12.31 9.92
C THR A 1119 -28.52 11.02 10.65
N ARG A 1120 -28.79 9.95 9.90
CA ARG A 1120 -29.02 8.62 10.45
C ARG A 1120 -27.70 7.85 10.39
N ILE A 1121 -27.30 7.27 11.52
CA ILE A 1121 -26.07 6.48 11.62
C ILE A 1121 -26.47 5.01 11.63
N VAL A 1122 -25.97 4.23 10.66
CA VAL A 1122 -26.28 2.80 10.54
C VAL A 1122 -25.00 1.97 10.52
N LEU A 1123 -25.00 0.86 11.26
CA LEU A 1123 -24.01 -0.20 11.09
C LEU A 1123 -24.50 -1.11 9.94
N VAL A 1124 -23.61 -1.48 9.02
CA VAL A 1124 -23.90 -2.39 7.90
C VAL A 1124 -22.86 -3.51 7.83
N THR A 1125 -23.28 -4.67 7.35
CA THR A 1125 -22.38 -5.75 6.93
C THR A 1125 -22.13 -5.59 5.43
N ASP A 1126 -20.86 -5.48 5.06
CA ASP A 1126 -20.43 -5.27 3.68
C ASP A 1126 -20.33 -6.58 2.91
N THR A 1127 -19.70 -7.59 3.52
CA THR A 1127 -19.39 -8.89 2.92
C THR A 1127 -19.08 -9.91 4.02
N VAL A 1128 -19.31 -11.20 3.75
CA VAL A 1128 -19.01 -12.30 4.68
C VAL A 1128 -18.31 -13.45 3.94
N TYR A 1129 -17.23 -13.95 4.54
CA TYR A 1129 -16.51 -15.14 4.08
C TYR A 1129 -16.49 -16.21 5.18
N ASP A 1130 -16.68 -17.49 4.81
CA ASP A 1130 -16.28 -18.65 5.62
C ASP A 1130 -14.75 -18.75 5.54
N SER A 1131 -14.04 -18.57 6.65
CA SER A 1131 -12.60 -18.25 6.67
C SER A 1131 -11.80 -19.13 7.62
N GLY A 1132 -10.76 -19.76 7.07
CA GLY A 1132 -9.77 -20.55 7.82
C GLY A 1132 -8.77 -19.71 8.63
N PHE A 1133 -8.97 -18.40 8.72
CA PHE A 1133 -8.05 -17.50 9.41
C PHE A 1133 -7.96 -17.78 10.92
N GLU A 1134 -9.10 -17.91 11.60
CA GLU A 1134 -9.14 -18.21 13.04
C GLU A 1134 -8.53 -19.59 13.36
N ALA A 1135 -8.71 -20.59 12.48
CA ALA A 1135 -8.13 -21.92 12.64
C ALA A 1135 -6.58 -21.88 12.71
N MET A 1136 -5.93 -20.90 12.06
CA MET A 1136 -4.48 -20.69 12.16
C MET A 1136 -4.06 -19.92 13.42
N LEU A 1137 -4.93 -19.10 13.99
CA LEU A 1137 -4.67 -18.38 15.25
C LEU A 1137 -4.83 -19.29 16.48
N VAL A 1138 -5.87 -20.14 16.49
CA VAL A 1138 -6.14 -21.06 17.62
C VAL A 1138 -5.01 -22.09 17.80
N GLY A 1139 -4.34 -22.50 16.73
CA GLY A 1139 -3.14 -23.34 16.78
C GLY A 1139 -1.84 -22.62 17.16
N ARG A 1140 -1.86 -21.30 17.43
CA ARG A 1140 -0.67 -20.46 17.67
C ARG A 1140 -0.92 -19.45 18.80
N ALA A 1141 -1.19 -19.97 20.00
CA ALA A 1141 -1.62 -19.19 21.18
C ALA A 1141 -0.60 -18.16 21.74
N SER A 1142 0.56 -17.97 21.12
CA SER A 1142 1.64 -17.05 21.53
C SER A 1142 1.60 -15.68 20.83
N LEU A 1143 0.47 -15.32 20.22
CA LEU A 1143 0.25 -14.07 19.45
C LEU A 1143 -0.89 -13.20 20.01
N ARG A 1144 -1.29 -13.42 21.28
CA ARG A 1144 -2.26 -12.61 22.04
C ARG A 1144 -1.62 -12.06 23.30
#